data_AF-A0A9P9PD15-F1
#
_entry.id   AF-A0A9P9PD15-F1
#
_cell.length_a   1.000
_cell.length_b   1.000
_cell.length_c   1.000
_cell.angle_alpha   90.00
_cell.angle_beta   90.00
_cell.angle_gamma   90.00
#
_symmetry.space_group_name_H-M   'P 1'
#
loop_
_entity.id
_entity.type
_entity.pdbx_description
1 polymer ?
#
loop_
_entity_poly.entity_id
_entity_poly.type
_entity_poly.pdbx_seq_one_letter_code
_entity_poly.pdbx_strand_id
1 'polypeptide(L)'
;MVVMGSNGNTPAGAFAPVLTAMSTMRDGQREQKKAAHAFLESFQKSAEAWQVTIGILQSTADAEAKLFAATTLRGKITYDVSQIPADALPSLRDQVLELLKIFATGPRPIRIQLCVCLAILAIQMTGWKDVIPAVVSALGNSSDSHACILDFLKVLPEEVTEGRKINLTVSELQTRTQELLGDNATIVVQLLISYAQSSDTAATNPQLLEVITSWLREVAVADVVNSPLLNVVFSALDNDRSFEAATDCLCAIFKETRDVDDNLATIQVLLPRVIALQPRIAQAQAQEDTELFKGITRIFAEAGEAWVVLIARDPGVFRPLVEAVLECAARDMDRDSIALTFIFWYELKLYLILERYIEARMQYMDVYAKLVDVMLKELEFPSADGPNPLDLFDGDREAEEKFREFRHHMGDVLKDCCEIMGVTECLSKVLDRIKVWMSSYAAMATHDSVPHWQQLEAPLFSMRALGRMVDKDEDIILPQIMPLIVQIPHHEKLRFATIMVLGRYTEWTSNHPELLESQFTYIVSSFETDSKEIVRAAAMAMKFFCTDCKHQLGGQVVQLQHFYNQTLDKLPLVSQEELTEGVASVVAVQPPGQIFDLLKLYCDPLMARLMALANQASDDEGKLAVADHVQLITLFIQIVKPYVEPDQENPAVRYCQEIFPILSTILDTYMTFTPICERICRNWRHMVISYRTAIAPLLPVMATKLASGFARSRQGCFLWATSAILREFSEDREHVDDQTTEAIYTFFEAQSTNMLRIMNDLLPQETPDVIEDFYRLLVDALLYYPHKLVHSQLFTPIFQAGVSALALEQRDPLIAVLHYIRDVIGYGGENPPSSTNAANPPDIQSVVQQLILAHGEDLVKQILAGMMITFPDDCFSDGSGALLGLFELMPEATATWVDKTVRMLPAGTVSEAEIDRLMAGIRSRLVEGREGVRKVRSLLQDFTNSYRRRYVAPRDGLGRLEPERFRFSS
;
A
#
# COMPACT_ATOMS: atom_id res chain seq x y z
N MET A 1 32.43 13.92 32.55
CA MET A 1 33.87 14.22 32.45
C MET A 1 34.60 12.89 32.32
N VAL A 2 34.74 12.38 31.10
CA VAL A 2 35.30 11.05 30.81
C VAL A 2 36.76 11.24 30.46
N VAL A 3 37.65 10.73 31.31
CA VAL A 3 39.09 10.72 31.05
C VAL A 3 39.36 9.60 30.04
N MET A 4 39.59 9.96 28.78
CA MET A 4 40.15 9.05 27.77
C MET A 4 41.65 8.88 28.07
N GLY A 5 41.97 7.94 28.96
CA GLY A 5 43.33 7.53 29.25
C GLY A 5 43.79 6.45 28.27
N SER A 6 44.82 6.76 27.50
CA SER A 6 45.62 5.78 26.76
C SER A 6 46.31 4.83 27.75
N ASN A 7 45.87 3.58 27.85
CA ASN A 7 46.69 2.47 28.40
C ASN A 7 46.08 1.12 27.97
N GLY A 8 46.84 0.38 27.15
CA GLY A 8 46.45 -0.88 26.52
C GLY A 8 46.40 -2.09 27.46
N ASN A 9 45.44 -2.12 28.39
CA ASN A 9 45.06 -3.35 29.09
C ASN A 9 43.65 -3.22 29.70
N THR A 10 42.60 -3.38 28.89
CA THR A 10 41.25 -3.63 29.41
C THR A 10 41.16 -5.08 29.90
N PRO A 11 40.90 -5.33 31.20
CA PRO A 11 40.84 -6.70 31.71
C PRO A 11 39.66 -7.44 31.09
N ALA A 12 39.87 -8.68 30.66
CA ALA A 12 38.86 -9.56 30.05
C ALA A 12 37.52 -9.69 30.82
N GLY A 13 37.46 -9.23 32.08
CA GLY A 13 36.23 -9.14 32.87
C GLY A 13 35.24 -8.05 32.45
N ALA A 14 35.66 -7.01 31.72
CA ALA A 14 34.80 -5.86 31.42
C ALA A 14 33.68 -6.14 30.40
N PHE A 15 33.90 -7.08 29.47
CA PHE A 15 32.93 -7.44 28.43
C PHE A 15 32.28 -8.84 28.65
N ALA A 16 32.64 -9.55 29.72
CA ALA A 16 32.07 -10.85 30.06
C ALA A 16 30.52 -10.85 30.22
N PRO A 17 29.87 -9.82 30.81
CA PRO A 17 28.42 -9.76 30.89
C PRO A 17 27.74 -9.69 29.51
N VAL A 18 28.33 -8.95 28.57
CA VAL A 18 27.82 -8.81 27.20
C VAL A 18 27.95 -10.14 26.45
N LEU A 19 29.10 -10.79 26.53
CA LEU A 19 29.30 -12.12 25.91
C LEU A 19 28.34 -13.18 26.47
N THR A 20 28.08 -13.13 27.78
CA THR A 20 27.14 -14.05 28.46
C THR A 20 25.70 -13.80 28.02
N ALA A 21 25.30 -12.53 27.87
CA ALA A 21 23.98 -12.18 27.38
C ALA A 21 23.79 -12.61 25.91
N MET A 22 24.81 -12.45 25.06
CA MET A 22 24.80 -12.94 23.69
C MET A 22 24.68 -14.48 23.61
N SER A 23 25.46 -15.22 24.41
CA SER A 23 25.31 -16.68 24.45
C SER A 23 23.93 -17.10 24.96
N THR A 24 23.35 -16.35 25.90
CA THR A 24 22.00 -16.59 26.42
C THR A 24 20.91 -16.33 25.38
N MET A 25 21.09 -15.33 24.49
CA MET A 25 20.20 -15.10 23.35
C MET A 25 20.14 -16.30 22.39
N ARG A 26 21.28 -17.00 22.21
CA ARG A 26 21.36 -18.20 21.37
C ARG A 26 20.76 -19.42 22.07
N ASP A 27 21.29 -19.75 23.25
CA ASP A 27 21.12 -21.07 23.89
C ASP A 27 20.10 -21.07 25.05
N GLY A 28 19.63 -19.90 25.48
CA GLY A 28 18.75 -19.74 26.66
C GLY A 28 17.29 -20.10 26.43
N GLN A 29 16.54 -20.26 27.52
CA GLN A 29 15.07 -20.44 27.48
C GLN A 29 14.35 -19.10 27.21
N ARG A 30 13.05 -19.14 26.85
CA ARG A 30 12.26 -17.95 26.46
C ARG A 30 12.40 -16.77 27.43
N GLU A 31 12.30 -17.00 28.74
CA GLU A 31 12.41 -15.94 29.75
C GLU A 31 13.84 -15.41 29.92
N GLN A 32 14.85 -16.28 29.77
CA GLN A 32 16.26 -15.89 29.80
C GLN A 32 16.64 -15.08 28.54
N LYS A 33 16.08 -15.42 27.38
CA LYS A 33 16.23 -14.64 26.14
C LYS A 33 15.62 -13.25 26.27
N LYS A 34 14.43 -13.12 26.89
CA LYS A 34 13.84 -11.80 27.18
C LYS A 34 14.74 -10.96 28.08
N ALA A 35 15.24 -11.53 29.17
CA ALA A 35 16.14 -10.83 30.09
C ALA A 35 17.46 -10.42 29.41
N ALA A 36 18.05 -11.31 28.60
CA ALA A 36 19.26 -11.03 27.84
C ALA A 36 19.03 -9.96 26.77
N HIS A 37 17.89 -9.99 26.08
CA HIS A 37 17.50 -8.97 25.10
C HIS A 37 17.36 -7.59 25.75
N ALA A 38 16.60 -7.49 26.85
CA ALA A 38 16.43 -6.23 27.59
C ALA A 38 17.79 -5.70 28.12
N PHE A 39 18.65 -6.59 28.61
CA PHE A 39 20.01 -6.21 29.01
C PHE A 39 20.81 -5.65 27.83
N LEU A 40 20.87 -6.36 26.70
CA LEU A 40 21.63 -5.92 25.53
C LEU A 40 21.07 -4.61 24.96
N GLU A 41 19.75 -4.41 24.96
CA GLU A 41 19.13 -3.16 24.50
C GLU A 41 19.52 -1.98 25.40
N SER A 42 19.46 -2.17 26.73
CA SER A 42 19.89 -1.15 27.67
C SER A 42 21.39 -0.86 27.56
N PHE A 43 22.21 -1.89 27.32
CA PHE A 43 23.64 -1.77 27.08
C PHE A 43 23.93 -0.96 25.81
N GLN A 44 23.26 -1.24 24.68
CA GLN A 44 23.47 -0.49 23.43
C GLN A 44 23.19 1.01 23.58
N LYS A 45 22.34 1.41 24.53
CA LYS A 45 22.02 2.82 24.85
C LYS A 45 22.97 3.43 25.89
N SER A 46 23.72 2.62 26.63
CA SER A 46 24.56 3.06 27.75
C SER A 46 25.85 3.77 27.31
N ALA A 47 26.49 4.50 28.23
CA ALA A 47 27.75 5.21 27.95
C ALA A 47 28.96 4.25 27.89
N GLU A 48 28.90 3.15 28.64
CA GLU A 48 29.95 2.13 28.72
C GLU A 48 30.11 1.37 27.38
N ALA A 49 29.05 1.28 26.58
CA ALA A 49 29.07 0.61 25.27
C ALA A 49 30.17 1.13 24.33
N TRP A 50 30.54 2.42 24.42
CA TRP A 50 31.63 2.99 23.61
C TRP A 50 32.96 2.24 23.82
N GLN A 51 33.33 1.98 25.08
CA GLN A 51 34.60 1.32 25.41
C GLN A 51 34.50 -0.20 25.27
N VAL A 52 33.38 -0.77 25.68
CA VAL A 52 33.18 -2.22 25.68
C VAL A 52 33.13 -2.79 24.25
N THR A 53 32.47 -2.10 23.31
CA THR A 53 32.41 -2.54 21.90
C THR A 53 33.78 -2.53 21.22
N ILE A 54 34.56 -1.46 21.40
CA ILE A 54 35.92 -1.36 20.88
C ILE A 54 36.81 -2.45 21.49
N GLY A 55 36.69 -2.69 22.80
CA GLY A 55 37.40 -3.77 23.49
C GLY A 55 37.07 -5.16 22.94
N ILE A 56 35.79 -5.45 22.64
CA ILE A 56 35.38 -6.72 22.02
C ILE A 56 36.01 -6.87 20.62
N LEU A 57 35.99 -5.80 19.81
CA LEU A 57 36.54 -5.81 18.46
C LEU A 57 38.06 -6.06 18.43
N GLN A 58 38.79 -5.55 19.41
CA GLN A 58 40.23 -5.76 19.58
C GLN A 58 40.60 -7.11 20.24
N SER A 59 39.62 -7.83 20.78
CA SER A 59 39.84 -9.09 21.50
C SER A 59 39.88 -10.33 20.60
N THR A 60 40.11 -11.50 21.22
CA THR A 60 39.99 -12.82 20.57
C THR A 60 38.56 -13.40 20.62
N ALA A 61 37.54 -12.56 20.84
CA ALA A 61 36.14 -12.98 20.79
C ALA A 61 35.76 -13.56 19.41
N ASP A 62 34.69 -14.34 19.38
CA ASP A 62 34.17 -14.96 18.17
C ASP A 62 33.60 -13.94 17.17
N ALA A 63 33.36 -14.38 15.93
CA ALA A 63 32.89 -13.52 14.86
C ALA A 63 31.50 -12.91 15.15
N GLU A 64 30.65 -13.65 15.88
CA GLU A 64 29.31 -13.20 16.28
C GLU A 64 29.38 -12.05 17.28
N ALA A 65 30.18 -12.18 18.35
CA ALA A 65 30.40 -11.09 19.31
C ALA A 65 31.02 -9.85 18.66
N LYS A 66 31.95 -10.04 17.74
CA LYS A 66 32.57 -8.94 16.98
C LYS A 66 31.57 -8.26 16.04
N LEU A 67 30.68 -9.01 15.40
CA LEU A 67 29.62 -8.44 14.57
C LEU A 67 28.61 -7.64 15.40
N PHE A 68 28.19 -8.15 16.56
CA PHE A 68 27.34 -7.41 17.49
C PHE A 68 28.03 -6.13 18.00
N ALA A 69 29.32 -6.20 18.32
CA ALA A 69 30.09 -5.03 18.76
C ALA A 69 30.19 -3.98 17.65
N ALA A 70 30.47 -4.37 16.40
CA ALA A 70 30.48 -3.46 15.26
C ALA A 70 29.09 -2.86 14.98
N THR A 71 28.03 -3.66 15.13
CA THR A 71 26.64 -3.21 14.96
C THR A 71 26.24 -2.20 16.03
N THR A 72 26.61 -2.48 17.28
CA THR A 72 26.39 -1.57 18.40
C THR A 72 27.18 -0.28 18.21
N LEU A 73 28.44 -0.36 17.78
CA LEU A 73 29.27 0.82 17.50
C LEU A 73 28.64 1.71 16.42
N ARG A 74 28.09 1.13 15.34
CA ARG A 74 27.32 1.91 14.33
C ARG A 74 26.18 2.65 14.99
N GLY A 75 25.37 1.97 15.81
CA GLY A 75 24.26 2.60 16.52
C GLY A 75 24.71 3.73 17.43
N LYS A 76 25.80 3.54 18.18
CA LYS A 76 26.40 4.59 19.04
C LYS A 76 26.84 5.80 18.23
N ILE A 77 27.55 5.60 17.12
CA ILE A 77 27.99 6.69 16.23
C ILE A 77 26.78 7.39 15.60
N THR A 78 25.76 6.65 15.19
CA THR A 78 24.57 7.23 14.53
C THR A 78 23.77 8.14 15.47
N TYR A 79 23.47 7.66 16.68
CA TYR A 79 22.47 8.32 17.54
C TYR A 79 23.06 9.02 18.78
N ASP A 80 24.25 8.60 19.22
CA ASP A 80 24.79 8.95 20.53
C ASP A 80 26.17 9.64 20.44
N VAL A 81 26.62 10.07 19.25
CA VAL A 81 27.94 10.73 19.08
C VAL A 81 28.10 11.95 19.99
N SER A 82 27.00 12.64 20.31
CA SER A 82 26.99 13.81 21.18
C SER A 82 27.40 13.49 22.63
N GLN A 83 27.48 12.20 23.01
CA GLN A 83 28.06 11.77 24.29
C GLN A 83 29.59 11.93 24.32
N ILE A 84 30.23 12.05 23.15
CA ILE A 84 31.68 12.21 23.02
C ILE A 84 32.00 13.70 22.84
N PRO A 85 32.88 14.27 23.69
CA PRO A 85 33.38 15.63 23.52
C PRO A 85 34.04 15.84 22.15
N ALA A 86 33.87 17.03 21.56
CA ALA A 86 34.36 17.32 20.20
C ALA A 86 35.89 17.15 20.04
N ASP A 87 36.66 17.41 21.10
CA ASP A 87 38.11 17.21 21.19
C ASP A 87 38.53 15.73 21.21
N ALA A 88 37.64 14.83 21.60
CA ALA A 88 37.86 13.39 21.64
C ALA A 88 37.45 12.66 20.34
N LEU A 89 36.72 13.33 19.43
CA LEU A 89 36.28 12.74 18.16
C LEU A 89 37.44 12.28 17.24
N PRO A 90 38.55 13.03 17.09
CA PRO A 90 39.71 12.55 16.32
C PRO A 90 40.27 11.22 16.84
N SER A 91 40.31 11.03 18.16
CA SER A 91 40.77 9.77 18.78
C SER A 91 39.84 8.59 18.45
N LEU A 92 38.52 8.82 18.42
CA LEU A 92 37.57 7.79 17.99
C LEU A 92 37.76 7.44 16.51
N ARG A 93 37.93 8.44 15.64
CA ARG A 93 38.22 8.25 14.22
C ARG A 93 39.44 7.36 14.02
N ASP A 94 40.54 7.68 14.70
CA ASP A 94 41.80 6.94 14.56
C ASP A 94 41.66 5.49 15.04
N GLN A 95 40.88 5.24 16.10
CA GLN A 95 40.56 3.87 16.56
C GLN A 95 39.72 3.08 15.55
N VAL A 96 38.71 3.71 14.93
CA VAL A 96 37.90 3.04 13.89
C VAL A 96 38.75 2.72 12.65
N LEU A 97 39.66 3.61 12.27
CA LEU A 97 40.63 3.37 11.18
C LEU A 97 41.58 2.20 11.50
N GLU A 98 42.08 2.12 12.73
CA GLU A 98 42.92 1.00 13.17
C GLU A 98 42.16 -0.33 13.17
N LEU A 99 40.91 -0.33 13.67
CA LEU A 99 40.03 -1.49 13.59
C LEU A 99 39.78 -1.91 12.14
N LEU A 100 39.50 -0.96 11.25
CA LEU A 100 39.28 -1.24 9.84
C LEU A 100 40.52 -1.88 9.19
N LYS A 101 41.72 -1.44 9.57
CA LYS A 101 42.98 -2.06 9.14
C LYS A 101 43.15 -3.48 9.66
N ILE A 102 42.79 -3.75 10.91
CA ILE A 102 42.81 -5.11 11.49
C ILE A 102 41.85 -6.04 10.74
N PHE A 103 40.68 -5.54 10.37
CA PHE A 103 39.63 -6.31 9.70
C PHE A 103 39.67 -6.21 8.16
N ALA A 104 40.70 -5.61 7.57
CA ALA A 104 40.82 -5.49 6.11
C ALA A 104 40.75 -6.85 5.41
N THR A 105 41.47 -7.86 5.94
CA THR A 105 41.40 -9.27 5.51
C THR A 105 40.44 -10.13 6.35
N GLY A 106 39.66 -9.49 7.23
CA GLY A 106 38.72 -10.16 8.13
C GLY A 106 37.39 -10.52 7.46
N PRO A 107 36.42 -11.02 8.24
CA PRO A 107 35.08 -11.34 7.75
C PRO A 107 34.40 -10.11 7.15
N ARG A 108 33.93 -10.22 5.88
CA ARG A 108 33.26 -9.13 5.14
C ARG A 108 32.14 -8.43 5.94
N PRO A 109 31.25 -9.14 6.68
CA PRO A 109 30.19 -8.46 7.44
C PRO A 109 30.72 -7.46 8.49
N ILE A 110 31.78 -7.82 9.21
CA ILE A 110 32.40 -6.93 10.22
C ILE A 110 33.08 -5.76 9.53
N ARG A 111 33.80 -6.02 8.42
CA ARG A 111 34.48 -4.98 7.63
C ARG A 111 33.50 -3.94 7.08
N ILE A 112 32.39 -4.39 6.49
CA ILE A 112 31.32 -3.51 5.99
C ILE A 112 30.74 -2.67 7.14
N GLN A 113 30.45 -3.29 8.28
CA GLN A 113 29.90 -2.58 9.43
C GLN A 113 30.84 -1.49 9.95
N LEU A 114 32.16 -1.72 9.93
CA LEU A 114 33.16 -0.72 10.28
C LEU A 114 33.28 0.38 9.21
N CYS A 115 33.12 0.04 7.92
CA CYS A 115 33.03 1.04 6.84
C CYS A 115 31.84 1.97 7.07
N VAL A 116 30.69 1.41 7.46
CA VAL A 116 29.48 2.18 7.80
C VAL A 116 29.72 3.08 9.02
N CYS A 117 30.31 2.53 10.10
CA CYS A 117 30.71 3.34 11.26
C CYS A 117 31.56 4.54 10.86
N LEU A 118 32.54 4.34 9.98
CA LEU A 118 33.44 5.38 9.53
C LEU A 118 32.75 6.39 8.62
N ALA A 119 31.87 5.96 7.72
CA ALA A 119 31.08 6.84 6.85
C ALA A 119 30.15 7.74 7.67
N ILE A 120 29.41 7.18 8.63
CA ILE A 120 28.52 7.94 9.53
C ILE A 120 29.33 8.92 10.39
N LEU A 121 30.48 8.49 10.91
CA LEU A 121 31.37 9.37 11.66
C LEU A 121 31.90 10.51 10.77
N ALA A 122 32.26 10.23 9.52
CA ALA A 122 32.68 11.23 8.55
C ALA A 122 31.56 12.24 8.28
N ILE A 123 30.30 11.81 8.13
CA ILE A 123 29.16 12.72 7.97
C ILE A 123 29.05 13.68 9.16
N GLN A 124 29.15 13.15 10.39
CA GLN A 124 28.95 13.93 11.62
C GLN A 124 30.16 14.79 12.02
N MET A 125 31.38 14.40 11.66
CA MET A 125 32.59 15.19 11.91
C MET A 125 32.79 16.26 10.83
N THR A 126 32.05 17.37 10.94
CA THR A 126 32.07 18.46 9.96
C THR A 126 33.45 19.11 9.75
N GLY A 127 34.36 18.99 10.72
CA GLY A 127 35.75 19.45 10.62
C GLY A 127 36.69 18.51 9.84
N TRP A 128 36.28 17.28 9.54
CA TRP A 128 37.10 16.30 8.81
C TRP A 128 36.87 16.44 7.30
N LYS A 129 37.85 17.03 6.61
CA LYS A 129 37.76 17.37 5.18
C LYS A 129 38.50 16.38 4.27
N ASP A 130 39.57 15.76 4.74
CA ASP A 130 40.43 14.84 3.99
C ASP A 130 40.07 13.36 4.21
N VAL A 131 38.77 13.03 4.16
CA VAL A 131 38.26 11.69 4.52
C VAL A 131 38.83 10.58 3.63
N ILE A 132 38.64 10.66 2.31
CA ILE A 132 39.10 9.61 1.39
C ILE A 132 40.63 9.47 1.41
N PRO A 133 41.43 10.57 1.31
CA PRO A 133 42.88 10.46 1.43
C PRO A 133 43.34 9.82 2.74
N ALA A 134 42.71 10.15 3.87
CA ALA A 134 43.05 9.57 5.17
C ALA A 134 42.76 8.06 5.23
N VAL A 135 41.62 7.61 4.67
CA VAL A 135 41.26 6.18 4.63
C VAL A 135 42.24 5.39 3.76
N VAL A 136 42.52 5.89 2.55
CA VAL A 136 43.48 5.25 1.63
C VAL A 136 44.87 5.19 2.26
N SER A 137 45.32 6.26 2.91
CA SER A 137 46.61 6.29 3.61
C SER A 137 46.67 5.33 4.80
N ALA A 138 45.58 5.15 5.55
CA ALA A 138 45.56 4.28 6.72
C ALA A 138 45.63 2.78 6.36
N LEU A 139 44.89 2.40 5.31
CA LEU A 139 44.80 1.03 4.81
C LEU A 139 46.01 0.62 3.95
N GLY A 140 46.66 1.57 3.27
CA GLY A 140 47.85 1.36 2.45
C GLY A 140 47.59 0.63 1.12
N ASN A 141 48.67 0.35 0.37
CA ASN A 141 48.61 -0.18 -1.00
C ASN A 141 48.80 -1.71 -1.11
N SER A 142 48.48 -2.49 -0.07
CA SER A 142 48.48 -3.94 -0.16
C SER A 142 47.25 -4.44 -0.93
N SER A 143 47.41 -5.51 -1.72
CA SER A 143 46.29 -6.20 -2.40
C SER A 143 45.14 -6.52 -1.44
N ASP A 144 45.51 -6.88 -0.22
CA ASP A 144 44.65 -7.25 0.89
C ASP A 144 43.81 -6.08 1.42
N SER A 145 44.28 -4.85 1.23
CA SER A 145 43.60 -3.61 1.66
C SER A 145 42.68 -3.04 0.59
N HIS A 146 42.89 -3.36 -0.69
CA HIS A 146 42.08 -2.84 -1.80
C HIS A 146 40.60 -3.22 -1.66
N ALA A 147 40.30 -4.46 -1.24
CA ALA A 147 38.92 -4.89 -1.00
C ALA A 147 38.23 -4.06 0.09
N CYS A 148 38.97 -3.65 1.13
CA CYS A 148 38.45 -2.81 2.21
C CYS A 148 38.21 -1.36 1.74
N ILE A 149 39.10 -0.83 0.89
CA ILE A 149 38.94 0.51 0.31
C ILE A 149 37.70 0.54 -0.59
N LEU A 150 37.51 -0.47 -1.44
CA LEU A 150 36.32 -0.59 -2.29
C LEU A 150 35.04 -0.70 -1.44
N ASP A 151 35.04 -1.53 -0.40
CA ASP A 151 33.90 -1.64 0.53
C ASP A 151 33.57 -0.28 1.19
N PHE A 152 34.57 0.51 1.60
CA PHE A 152 34.35 1.86 2.14
C PHE A 152 33.80 2.83 1.10
N LEU A 153 34.39 2.85 -0.10
CA LEU A 153 33.93 3.70 -1.20
C LEU A 153 32.50 3.35 -1.60
N LYS A 154 32.11 2.07 -1.58
CA LYS A 154 30.74 1.66 -1.85
C LYS A 154 29.76 2.24 -0.83
N VAL A 155 30.07 2.07 0.46
CA VAL A 155 29.19 2.43 1.58
C VAL A 155 29.05 3.94 1.78
N LEU A 156 30.07 4.73 1.43
CA LEU A 156 30.08 6.17 1.72
C LEU A 156 28.91 6.93 1.03
N PRO A 157 28.67 6.82 -0.28
CA PRO A 157 27.50 7.43 -0.92
C PRO A 157 26.16 6.95 -0.35
N GLU A 158 26.05 5.65 -0.04
CA GLU A 158 24.83 5.04 0.51
C GLU A 158 24.44 5.71 1.84
N GLU A 159 25.39 5.84 2.77
CA GLU A 159 25.13 6.43 4.10
C GLU A 159 24.95 7.96 4.06
N VAL A 160 25.62 8.67 3.15
CA VAL A 160 25.43 10.12 2.97
C VAL A 160 24.02 10.41 2.43
N THR A 161 23.58 9.64 1.43
CA THR A 161 22.27 9.83 0.80
C THR A 161 21.12 9.39 1.71
N GLU A 162 21.31 8.33 2.50
CA GLU A 162 20.34 7.87 3.51
C GLU A 162 20.32 8.72 4.80
N GLY A 163 21.16 9.77 4.90
CA GLY A 163 21.56 10.54 6.09
C GLY A 163 20.46 11.14 6.98
N ARG A 164 19.19 10.85 6.75
CA ARG A 164 18.05 11.23 7.61
C ARG A 164 18.14 10.67 9.03
N LYS A 165 18.95 9.65 9.29
CA LYS A 165 19.12 9.05 10.64
C LYS A 165 20.04 9.87 11.57
N ILE A 166 20.73 10.88 11.03
CA ILE A 166 21.79 11.63 11.72
C ILE A 166 21.26 13.00 12.19
N ASN A 167 21.74 13.49 13.35
CA ASN A 167 21.34 14.77 13.93
C ASN A 167 22.07 15.97 13.30
N LEU A 168 21.97 16.13 11.98
CA LEU A 168 22.44 17.31 11.25
C LEU A 168 21.25 18.04 10.62
N THR A 169 21.35 19.36 10.52
CA THR A 169 20.37 20.15 9.76
C THR A 169 20.46 19.83 8.27
N VAL A 170 19.38 20.09 7.52
CA VAL A 170 19.36 19.89 6.06
C VAL A 170 20.50 20.64 5.36
N SER A 171 20.79 21.87 5.82
CA SER A 171 21.88 22.69 5.30
C SER A 171 23.28 22.09 5.55
N GLU A 172 23.49 21.51 6.74
CA GLU A 172 24.74 20.85 7.09
C GLU A 172 24.92 19.56 6.29
N LEU A 173 23.87 18.74 6.15
CA LEU A 173 23.90 17.53 5.33
C LEU A 173 24.21 17.81 3.87
N GLN A 174 23.62 18.86 3.28
CA GLN A 174 23.91 19.27 1.91
C GLN A 174 25.38 19.68 1.75
N THR A 175 25.92 20.44 2.72
CA THR A 175 27.35 20.81 2.73
C THR A 175 28.24 19.57 2.83
N ARG A 176 27.88 18.62 3.70
CA ARG A 176 28.64 17.36 3.85
C ARG A 176 28.56 16.47 2.62
N THR A 177 27.44 16.48 1.92
CA THR A 177 27.28 15.73 0.66
C THR A 177 28.26 16.24 -0.38
N GLN A 178 28.35 17.57 -0.55
CA GLN A 178 29.32 18.18 -1.45
C GLN A 178 30.77 17.84 -1.06
N GLU A 179 31.12 17.99 0.21
CA GLU A 179 32.49 17.79 0.68
C GLU A 179 32.94 16.32 0.65
N LEU A 180 32.04 15.37 0.92
CA LEU A 180 32.35 13.94 0.97
C LEU A 180 32.29 13.29 -0.41
N LEU A 181 31.29 13.66 -1.23
CA LEU A 181 31.03 13.01 -2.51
C LEU A 181 31.45 13.90 -3.68
N GLY A 182 30.81 15.05 -3.85
CA GLY A 182 31.04 15.94 -5.00
C GLY A 182 32.51 16.34 -5.20
N ASP A 183 33.17 16.85 -4.16
CA ASP A 183 34.56 17.30 -4.22
C ASP A 183 35.56 16.15 -4.42
N ASN A 184 35.17 14.92 -4.10
CA ASN A 184 36.03 13.73 -4.21
C ASN A 184 35.73 12.87 -5.45
N ALA A 185 34.68 13.16 -6.21
CA ALA A 185 34.21 12.35 -7.34
C ALA A 185 35.35 12.04 -8.33
N THR A 186 36.12 13.05 -8.75
CA THR A 186 37.24 12.88 -9.67
C THR A 186 38.35 11.98 -9.12
N ILE A 187 38.66 12.10 -7.82
CA ILE A 187 39.70 11.30 -7.15
C ILE A 187 39.27 9.83 -7.13
N VAL A 188 38.00 9.57 -6.84
CA VAL A 188 37.44 8.21 -6.82
C VAL A 188 37.49 7.60 -8.21
N VAL A 189 37.06 8.30 -9.25
CA VAL A 189 37.13 7.80 -10.63
C VAL A 189 38.57 7.43 -11.02
N GLN A 190 39.56 8.27 -10.68
CA GLN A 190 40.97 7.97 -10.94
C GLN A 190 41.47 6.73 -10.19
N LEU A 191 41.07 6.58 -8.91
CA LEU A 191 41.36 5.38 -8.12
C LEU A 191 40.80 4.12 -8.78
N LEU A 192 39.53 4.15 -9.21
CA LEU A 192 38.88 3.02 -9.88
C LEU A 192 39.55 2.67 -11.21
N ILE A 193 39.93 3.66 -12.02
CA ILE A 193 40.69 3.43 -13.27
C ILE A 193 42.04 2.75 -12.96
N SER A 194 42.78 3.27 -11.99
CA SER A 194 44.08 2.71 -11.61
C SER A 194 43.97 1.28 -11.08
N TYR A 195 42.91 0.98 -10.33
CA TYR A 195 42.63 -0.35 -9.82
C TYR A 195 42.26 -1.31 -10.96
N ALA A 196 41.37 -0.90 -11.85
CA ALA A 196 40.96 -1.71 -13.00
C ALA A 196 42.14 -2.07 -13.93
N GLN A 197 43.11 -1.17 -14.07
CA GLN A 197 44.30 -1.37 -14.90
C GLN A 197 45.42 -2.15 -14.20
N SER A 198 45.28 -2.45 -12.90
CA SER A 198 46.35 -3.10 -12.12
C SER A 198 46.52 -4.58 -12.45
N SER A 199 45.44 -5.29 -12.79
CA SER A 199 45.44 -6.68 -13.24
C SER A 199 44.11 -7.07 -13.90
N ASP A 200 44.11 -8.13 -14.71
CA ASP A 200 42.87 -8.68 -15.29
C ASP A 200 41.87 -9.11 -14.22
N THR A 201 42.36 -9.66 -13.10
CA THR A 201 41.53 -10.04 -11.95
C THR A 201 40.89 -8.83 -11.25
N ALA A 202 41.53 -7.66 -11.29
CA ALA A 202 40.99 -6.42 -10.75
C ALA A 202 39.95 -5.81 -11.71
N ALA A 203 40.18 -5.91 -13.03
CA ALA A 203 39.23 -5.48 -14.05
C ALA A 203 37.91 -6.27 -13.97
N THR A 204 37.96 -7.57 -13.69
CA THR A 204 36.75 -8.41 -13.52
C THR A 204 36.30 -8.55 -12.06
N ASN A 205 36.68 -7.62 -11.17
CA ASN A 205 36.25 -7.69 -9.78
C ASN A 205 34.82 -7.13 -9.62
N PRO A 206 33.84 -7.92 -9.12
CA PRO A 206 32.48 -7.42 -8.89
C PRO A 206 32.41 -6.19 -7.97
N GLN A 207 33.28 -6.11 -6.94
CA GLN A 207 33.30 -4.96 -6.03
C GLN A 207 33.67 -3.64 -6.74
N LEU A 208 34.50 -3.69 -7.79
CA LEU A 208 34.81 -2.50 -8.59
C LEU A 208 33.54 -1.98 -9.27
N LEU A 209 32.75 -2.87 -9.86
CA LEU A 209 31.50 -2.53 -10.54
C LEU A 209 30.44 -2.02 -9.55
N GLU A 210 30.32 -2.64 -8.37
CA GLU A 210 29.46 -2.17 -7.28
C GLU A 210 29.81 -0.74 -6.83
N VAL A 211 31.11 -0.40 -6.77
CA VAL A 211 31.55 0.95 -6.40
C VAL A 211 31.28 1.95 -7.52
N ILE A 212 31.47 1.58 -8.79
CA ILE A 212 31.05 2.45 -9.91
C ILE A 212 29.56 2.75 -9.75
N THR A 213 28.74 1.71 -9.59
CA THR A 213 27.28 1.83 -9.41
C THR A 213 26.89 2.77 -8.27
N SER A 214 27.51 2.66 -7.08
CA SER A 214 27.15 3.49 -5.93
C SER A 214 27.53 4.96 -6.08
N TRP A 215 28.51 5.28 -6.93
CA TRP A 215 28.99 6.63 -7.18
C TRP A 215 28.33 7.33 -8.37
N LEU A 216 27.53 6.63 -9.19
CA LEU A 216 26.92 7.19 -10.41
C LEU A 216 25.97 8.37 -10.17
N ARG A 217 25.44 8.54 -8.96
CA ARG A 217 24.63 9.73 -8.59
C ARG A 217 25.45 11.01 -8.44
N GLU A 218 26.72 10.87 -8.11
CA GLU A 218 27.61 11.97 -7.73
C GLU A 218 28.68 12.24 -8.79
N VAL A 219 29.07 11.18 -9.51
CA VAL A 219 29.95 11.24 -10.67
C VAL A 219 29.12 11.44 -11.92
N ALA A 220 29.44 12.45 -12.72
CA ALA A 220 28.80 12.62 -14.02
C ALA A 220 28.99 11.36 -14.87
N VAL A 221 27.90 10.76 -15.33
CA VAL A 221 27.91 9.50 -16.11
C VAL A 221 28.84 9.60 -17.32
N ALA A 222 28.91 10.77 -17.95
CA ALA A 222 29.81 11.06 -19.05
C ALA A 222 31.29 10.79 -18.73
N ASP A 223 31.73 11.02 -17.49
CA ASP A 223 33.13 10.78 -17.08
C ASP A 223 33.43 9.28 -17.02
N VAL A 224 32.47 8.46 -16.58
CA VAL A 224 32.61 7.00 -16.57
C VAL A 224 32.58 6.45 -18.00
N VAL A 225 31.62 6.90 -18.81
CA VAL A 225 31.42 6.45 -20.20
C VAL A 225 32.59 6.83 -21.11
N ASN A 226 33.18 8.01 -20.92
CA ASN A 226 34.35 8.46 -21.69
C ASN A 226 35.68 7.94 -21.14
N SER A 227 35.66 7.11 -20.09
CA SER A 227 36.86 6.49 -19.51
C SER A 227 37.06 5.03 -19.94
N PRO A 228 38.23 4.43 -19.66
CA PRO A 228 38.45 3.00 -19.86
C PRO A 228 37.48 2.10 -19.07
N LEU A 229 36.82 2.61 -18.02
CA LEU A 229 35.90 1.85 -17.18
C LEU A 229 34.71 1.31 -17.99
N LEU A 230 34.24 2.03 -19.01
CA LEU A 230 33.16 1.53 -19.86
C LEU A 230 33.52 0.20 -20.53
N ASN A 231 34.75 0.06 -21.03
CA ASN A 231 35.20 -1.19 -21.64
C ASN A 231 35.31 -2.31 -20.60
N VAL A 232 35.69 -1.97 -19.36
CA VAL A 232 35.75 -2.91 -18.24
C VAL A 232 34.35 -3.44 -17.91
N VAL A 233 33.35 -2.56 -17.81
CA VAL A 233 31.95 -2.94 -17.54
C VAL A 233 31.40 -3.87 -18.62
N PHE A 234 31.58 -3.53 -19.91
CA PHE A 234 31.11 -4.39 -21.00
C PHE A 234 31.88 -5.72 -21.10
N SER A 235 33.19 -5.73 -20.86
CA SER A 235 33.99 -6.96 -20.89
C SER A 235 33.68 -7.88 -19.69
N ALA A 236 33.22 -7.30 -18.57
CA ALA A 236 32.80 -8.05 -17.39
C ALA A 236 31.52 -8.88 -17.61
N LEU A 237 30.75 -8.60 -18.68
CA LEU A 237 29.63 -9.44 -19.12
C LEU A 237 30.08 -10.79 -19.70
N ASP A 238 31.37 -10.95 -20.02
CA ASP A 238 31.94 -12.21 -20.52
C ASP A 238 32.48 -13.11 -19.40
N ASN A 239 32.28 -12.72 -18.14
CA ASN A 239 32.79 -13.45 -16.98
C ASN A 239 31.67 -13.70 -15.97
N ASP A 240 31.35 -14.98 -15.74
CA ASP A 240 30.28 -15.45 -14.85
C ASP A 240 30.34 -14.82 -13.46
N ARG A 241 31.54 -14.58 -12.91
CA ARG A 241 31.72 -14.01 -11.57
C ARG A 241 31.27 -12.55 -11.50
N SER A 242 31.40 -11.80 -12.58
CA SER A 242 31.12 -10.35 -12.63
C SER A 242 29.87 -10.00 -13.42
N PHE A 243 29.21 -10.98 -14.05
CA PHE A 243 28.07 -10.77 -14.93
C PHE A 243 26.91 -10.00 -14.26
N GLU A 244 26.51 -10.40 -13.06
CA GLU A 244 25.41 -9.75 -12.31
C GLU A 244 25.78 -8.30 -11.97
N ALA A 245 26.97 -8.08 -11.40
CA ALA A 245 27.44 -6.74 -11.04
C ALA A 245 27.64 -5.83 -12.27
N ALA A 246 28.02 -6.39 -13.42
CA ALA A 246 28.13 -5.66 -14.68
C ALA A 246 26.75 -5.28 -15.23
N THR A 247 25.79 -6.19 -15.16
CA THR A 247 24.39 -5.95 -15.51
C THR A 247 23.79 -4.83 -14.66
N ASP A 248 23.97 -4.89 -13.33
CA ASP A 248 23.53 -3.85 -12.39
C ASP A 248 24.17 -2.49 -12.71
N CYS A 249 25.47 -2.48 -12.98
CA CYS A 249 26.21 -1.27 -13.31
C CYS A 249 25.71 -0.62 -14.60
N LEU A 250 25.48 -1.40 -15.66
CA LEU A 250 24.89 -0.88 -16.91
C LEU A 250 23.48 -0.33 -16.69
N CYS A 251 22.63 -1.05 -15.96
CA CYS A 251 21.28 -0.58 -15.67
C CYS A 251 21.30 0.74 -14.89
N ALA A 252 22.22 0.89 -13.93
CA ALA A 252 22.40 2.14 -13.19
C ALA A 252 22.89 3.27 -14.11
N ILE A 253 23.84 3.00 -15.01
CA ILE A 253 24.29 3.97 -16.04
C ILE A 253 23.10 4.44 -16.88
N PHE A 254 22.21 3.54 -17.31
CA PHE A 254 21.03 3.92 -18.09
C PHE A 254 20.10 4.82 -17.29
N LYS A 255 19.80 4.47 -16.04
CA LYS A 255 18.91 5.26 -15.15
C LYS A 255 19.40 6.69 -14.97
N GLU A 256 20.70 6.90 -14.79
CA GLU A 256 21.28 8.24 -14.67
C GLU A 256 21.29 9.03 -16.01
N THR A 257 21.04 8.37 -17.15
CA THR A 257 20.85 9.01 -18.46
C THR A 257 19.38 9.25 -18.84
N ARG A 258 18.44 9.08 -17.90
CA ARG A 258 16.99 9.25 -18.15
C ARG A 258 16.63 10.69 -18.56
N ASP A 259 17.37 11.68 -18.08
CA ASP A 259 17.31 13.05 -18.59
C ASP A 259 18.04 13.12 -19.95
N VAL A 260 17.33 12.65 -20.98
CA VAL A 260 17.88 12.36 -22.30
C VAL A 260 18.45 13.59 -23.02
N ASP A 261 17.91 14.78 -22.74
CA ASP A 261 18.32 16.03 -23.37
C ASP A 261 19.71 16.47 -22.87
N ASP A 262 20.01 16.25 -21.59
CA ASP A 262 21.31 16.58 -20.98
C ASP A 262 22.37 15.51 -21.27
N ASN A 263 21.95 14.28 -21.56
CA ASN A 263 22.83 13.12 -21.71
C ASN A 263 22.96 12.58 -23.14
N LEU A 264 22.50 13.32 -24.16
CA LEU A 264 22.42 12.83 -25.54
C LEU A 264 23.75 12.28 -26.09
N ALA A 265 24.87 12.96 -25.83
CA ALA A 265 26.20 12.53 -26.27
C ALA A 265 26.61 11.19 -25.63
N THR A 266 26.29 11.00 -24.35
CA THR A 266 26.53 9.75 -23.61
C THR A 266 25.70 8.62 -24.21
N ILE A 267 24.42 8.86 -24.47
CA ILE A 267 23.49 7.88 -25.07
C ILE A 267 23.97 7.46 -26.47
N GLN A 268 24.47 8.39 -27.28
CA GLN A 268 25.04 8.09 -28.60
C GLN A 268 26.25 7.15 -28.56
N VAL A 269 27.02 7.15 -27.47
CA VAL A 269 28.13 6.20 -27.25
C VAL A 269 27.62 4.83 -26.77
N LEU A 270 26.60 4.83 -25.90
CA LEU A 270 26.05 3.62 -25.29
C LEU A 270 25.19 2.80 -26.25
N LEU A 271 24.30 3.44 -27.02
CA LEU A 271 23.30 2.77 -27.84
C LEU A 271 23.89 1.70 -28.79
N PRO A 272 24.94 1.98 -29.59
CA PRO A 272 25.52 0.96 -30.48
C PRO A 272 26.11 -0.24 -29.73
N ARG A 273 26.65 -0.01 -28.53
CA ARG A 273 27.23 -1.09 -27.70
C ARG A 273 26.14 -1.98 -27.09
N VAL A 274 25.02 -1.38 -26.67
CA VAL A 274 23.85 -2.13 -26.19
C VAL A 274 23.25 -2.97 -27.31
N ILE A 275 23.05 -2.39 -28.50
CA ILE A 275 22.54 -3.13 -29.68
C ILE A 275 23.46 -4.30 -30.05
N ALA A 276 24.79 -4.14 -29.91
CA ALA A 276 25.74 -5.22 -30.19
C ALA A 276 25.57 -6.46 -29.28
N LEU A 277 24.83 -6.36 -28.17
CA LEU A 277 24.50 -7.49 -27.29
C LEU A 277 23.33 -8.33 -27.83
N GLN A 278 22.56 -7.87 -28.83
CA GLN A 278 21.34 -8.54 -29.31
C GLN A 278 21.55 -10.02 -29.70
N PRO A 279 22.66 -10.41 -30.38
CA PRO A 279 22.90 -11.82 -30.70
C PRO A 279 22.98 -12.75 -29.48
N ARG A 280 23.26 -12.21 -28.29
CA ARG A 280 23.31 -13.01 -27.05
C ARG A 280 21.94 -13.53 -26.63
N ILE A 281 20.84 -12.90 -27.05
CA ILE A 281 19.48 -13.36 -26.73
C ILE A 281 19.26 -14.75 -27.32
N ALA A 282 19.50 -14.90 -28.63
CA ALA A 282 19.37 -16.18 -29.32
C ALA A 282 20.42 -17.20 -28.85
N GLN A 283 21.63 -16.75 -28.48
CA GLN A 283 22.66 -17.62 -27.92
C GLN A 283 22.24 -18.21 -26.56
N ALA A 284 21.77 -17.37 -25.65
CA ALA A 284 21.33 -17.77 -24.31
C ALA A 284 20.15 -18.76 -24.40
N GLN A 285 19.18 -18.48 -25.29
CA GLN A 285 18.07 -19.39 -25.56
C GLN A 285 18.55 -20.75 -26.08
N ALA A 286 19.47 -20.76 -27.06
CA ALA A 286 19.99 -22.01 -27.64
C ALA A 286 20.84 -22.83 -26.65
N GLN A 287 21.40 -22.19 -25.62
CA GLN A 287 22.19 -22.81 -24.57
C GLN A 287 21.35 -23.18 -23.34
N GLU A 288 20.07 -22.80 -23.31
CA GLU A 288 19.18 -22.93 -22.15
C GLU A 288 19.75 -22.25 -20.88
N ASP A 289 20.48 -21.13 -21.05
CA ASP A 289 21.08 -20.35 -19.97
C ASP A 289 20.13 -19.24 -19.51
N THR A 290 19.35 -19.54 -18.48
CA THR A 290 18.32 -18.65 -17.92
C THR A 290 18.91 -17.42 -17.23
N GLU A 291 20.05 -17.54 -16.56
CA GLU A 291 20.71 -16.42 -15.88
C GLU A 291 21.26 -15.40 -16.88
N LEU A 292 21.93 -15.88 -17.94
CA LEU A 292 22.37 -15.03 -19.03
C LEU A 292 21.19 -14.37 -19.74
N PHE A 293 20.14 -15.13 -20.06
CA PHE A 293 18.95 -14.62 -20.75
C PHE A 293 18.27 -13.52 -19.94
N LYS A 294 18.09 -13.74 -18.63
CA LYS A 294 17.51 -12.76 -17.70
C LYS A 294 18.34 -11.49 -17.58
N GLY A 295 19.67 -11.62 -17.45
CA GLY A 295 20.57 -10.48 -17.38
C GLY A 295 20.56 -9.63 -18.66
N ILE A 296 20.62 -10.27 -19.83
CA ILE A 296 20.54 -9.57 -21.12
C ILE A 296 19.17 -8.93 -21.33
N THR A 297 18.08 -9.60 -20.95
CA THR A 297 16.73 -9.04 -21.03
C THR A 297 16.60 -7.79 -20.16
N ARG A 298 17.15 -7.81 -18.95
CA ARG A 298 17.19 -6.65 -18.05
C ARG A 298 17.95 -5.47 -18.64
N ILE A 299 19.11 -5.70 -19.28
CA ILE A 299 19.88 -4.65 -19.96
C ILE A 299 19.04 -3.96 -21.04
N PHE A 300 18.35 -4.73 -21.89
CA PHE A 300 17.52 -4.17 -22.96
C PHE A 300 16.28 -3.45 -22.44
N ALA A 301 15.58 -4.03 -21.45
CA ALA A 301 14.40 -3.42 -20.85
C ALA A 301 14.75 -2.08 -20.17
N GLU A 302 15.76 -2.05 -19.31
CA GLU A 302 16.17 -0.86 -18.57
C GLU A 302 16.73 0.25 -19.49
N ALA A 303 17.46 -0.12 -20.56
CA ALA A 303 17.85 0.84 -21.58
C ALA A 303 16.64 1.41 -22.34
N GLY A 304 15.66 0.56 -22.65
CA GLY A 304 14.40 0.96 -23.26
C GLY A 304 13.61 1.94 -22.40
N GLU A 305 13.47 1.65 -21.10
CA GLU A 305 12.79 2.49 -20.12
C GLU A 305 13.50 3.84 -19.93
N ALA A 306 14.83 3.83 -19.75
CA ALA A 306 15.60 5.05 -19.56
C ALA A 306 15.52 6.00 -20.76
N TRP A 307 15.50 5.46 -21.98
CA TRP A 307 15.55 6.25 -23.22
C TRP A 307 14.20 6.37 -23.92
N VAL A 308 13.10 5.98 -23.28
CA VAL A 308 11.75 5.92 -23.87
C VAL A 308 11.32 7.21 -24.58
N VAL A 309 11.74 8.37 -24.06
CA VAL A 309 11.48 9.68 -24.67
C VAL A 309 12.16 9.80 -26.03
N LEU A 310 13.42 9.36 -26.16
CA LEU A 310 14.13 9.36 -27.43
C LEU A 310 13.60 8.31 -28.40
N ILE A 311 13.17 7.15 -27.89
CA ILE A 311 12.50 6.11 -28.70
C ILE A 311 11.26 6.70 -29.38
N ALA A 312 10.49 7.53 -28.68
CA ALA A 312 9.34 8.22 -29.27
C ALA A 312 9.72 9.40 -30.19
N ARG A 313 10.82 10.12 -29.91
CA ARG A 313 11.26 11.28 -30.70
C ARG A 313 11.96 10.89 -32.01
N ASP A 314 12.77 9.82 -32.00
CA ASP A 314 13.54 9.34 -33.14
C ASP A 314 13.36 7.81 -33.31
N PRO A 315 12.18 7.39 -33.81
CA PRO A 315 11.84 5.97 -33.91
C PRO A 315 12.77 5.20 -34.85
N GLY A 316 13.34 5.87 -35.86
CA GLY A 316 14.23 5.23 -36.84
C GLY A 316 15.56 4.78 -36.22
N VAL A 317 16.18 5.63 -35.39
CA VAL A 317 17.45 5.33 -34.73
C VAL A 317 17.28 4.26 -33.64
N PHE A 318 16.19 4.33 -32.87
CA PHE A 318 15.99 3.48 -31.70
C PHE A 318 15.23 2.18 -31.98
N ARG A 319 14.66 2.00 -33.18
CA ARG A 319 13.94 0.77 -33.56
C ARG A 319 14.69 -0.54 -33.24
N PRO A 320 16.01 -0.68 -33.47
CA PRO A 320 16.73 -1.91 -33.13
C PRO A 320 16.68 -2.26 -31.64
N LEU A 321 16.65 -1.25 -30.75
CA LEU A 321 16.52 -1.47 -29.31
C LEU A 321 15.12 -2.02 -28.97
N VAL A 322 14.06 -1.43 -29.54
CA VAL A 322 12.68 -1.90 -29.33
C VAL A 322 12.49 -3.31 -29.89
N GLU A 323 13.08 -3.61 -31.05
CA GLU A 323 13.06 -4.95 -31.64
C GLU A 323 13.83 -5.98 -30.80
N ALA A 324 14.94 -5.59 -30.17
CA ALA A 324 15.65 -6.44 -29.21
C ALA A 324 14.80 -6.75 -27.97
N VAL A 325 14.07 -5.76 -27.42
CA VAL A 325 13.14 -5.99 -26.30
C VAL A 325 11.99 -6.93 -26.69
N LEU A 326 11.43 -6.76 -27.89
CA LEU A 326 10.42 -7.69 -28.43
C LEU A 326 11.01 -9.11 -28.61
N GLU A 327 12.25 -9.21 -29.08
CA GLU A 327 12.96 -10.48 -29.23
C GLU A 327 13.20 -11.18 -27.89
N CYS A 328 13.55 -10.45 -26.82
CA CYS A 328 13.59 -10.99 -25.46
C CYS A 328 12.23 -11.55 -25.04
N ALA A 329 11.15 -10.80 -25.27
CA ALA A 329 9.80 -11.24 -24.93
C ALA A 329 9.36 -12.48 -25.73
N ALA A 330 9.74 -12.58 -27.00
CA ALA A 330 9.34 -13.68 -27.89
C ALA A 330 10.13 -14.98 -27.71
N ARG A 331 11.31 -14.91 -27.07
CA ARG A 331 12.24 -16.04 -26.91
C ARG A 331 12.36 -16.54 -25.48
N ASP A 332 11.56 -16.00 -24.57
CA ASP A 332 11.57 -16.39 -23.18
C ASP A 332 11.26 -17.89 -23.02
N MET A 333 12.02 -18.56 -22.16
CA MET A 333 11.97 -20.02 -22.02
C MET A 333 11.16 -20.44 -20.79
N ASP A 334 11.21 -19.63 -19.74
CA ASP A 334 10.66 -19.94 -18.41
C ASP A 334 9.51 -19.00 -18.00
N ARG A 335 9.15 -18.04 -18.87
CA ARG A 335 8.10 -17.02 -18.63
C ARG A 335 8.41 -16.06 -17.48
N ASP A 336 9.66 -16.04 -17.01
CA ASP A 336 10.09 -15.17 -15.93
C ASP A 336 10.78 -13.90 -16.46
N SER A 337 11.52 -14.01 -17.57
CA SER A 337 12.29 -12.88 -18.11
C SER A 337 11.42 -11.90 -18.89
N ILE A 338 10.34 -12.36 -19.53
CA ILE A 338 9.41 -11.53 -20.29
C ILE A 338 8.78 -10.42 -19.43
N ALA A 339 8.54 -10.68 -18.14
CA ALA A 339 7.95 -9.73 -17.21
C ALA A 339 8.83 -8.47 -17.02
N LEU A 340 10.15 -8.60 -17.19
CA LEU A 340 11.08 -7.46 -17.16
C LEU A 340 10.80 -6.44 -18.27
N THR A 341 10.14 -6.84 -19.35
CA THR A 341 9.84 -5.95 -20.49
C THR A 341 8.53 -5.17 -20.33
N PHE A 342 7.69 -5.50 -19.35
CA PHE A 342 6.33 -4.96 -19.26
C PHE A 342 6.30 -3.46 -18.94
N ILE A 343 7.19 -2.99 -18.06
CA ILE A 343 7.29 -1.56 -17.70
C ILE A 343 7.69 -0.75 -18.94
N PHE A 344 8.67 -1.23 -19.71
CA PHE A 344 9.04 -0.63 -20.99
C PHE A 344 7.84 -0.46 -21.94
N TRP A 345 7.05 -1.51 -22.17
CA TRP A 345 5.91 -1.44 -23.10
C TRP A 345 4.85 -0.43 -22.65
N TYR A 346 4.60 -0.38 -21.34
CA TYR A 346 3.70 0.58 -20.71
C TYR A 346 4.24 2.02 -20.86
N GLU A 347 5.49 2.28 -20.50
CA GLU A 347 6.09 3.62 -20.61
C GLU A 347 6.12 4.10 -22.07
N LEU A 348 6.52 3.23 -23.02
CA LEU A 348 6.54 3.59 -24.45
C LEU A 348 5.14 3.94 -24.95
N LYS A 349 4.13 3.15 -24.56
CA LYS A 349 2.75 3.43 -24.92
C LYS A 349 2.30 4.82 -24.46
N LEU A 350 2.66 5.25 -23.25
CA LEU A 350 2.29 6.58 -22.73
C LEU A 350 2.76 7.73 -23.63
N TYR A 351 3.87 7.55 -24.35
CA TYR A 351 4.33 8.51 -25.35
C TYR A 351 3.61 8.33 -26.68
N LEU A 352 3.48 7.10 -27.19
CA LEU A 352 2.92 6.83 -28.52
C LEU A 352 1.42 7.19 -28.64
N ILE A 353 0.68 7.26 -27.54
CA ILE A 353 -0.72 7.75 -27.54
C ILE A 353 -0.82 9.27 -27.75
N LEU A 354 0.26 10.02 -27.51
CA LEU A 354 0.25 11.48 -27.67
C LEU A 354 0.31 11.84 -29.15
N GLU A 355 -0.55 12.77 -29.59
CA GLU A 355 -0.64 13.18 -31.01
C GLU A 355 0.70 13.64 -31.61
N ARG A 356 1.55 14.27 -30.80
CA ARG A 356 2.90 14.72 -31.21
C ARG A 356 3.83 13.60 -31.67
N TYR A 357 3.57 12.35 -31.28
CA TYR A 357 4.39 11.18 -31.60
C TYR A 357 3.67 10.20 -32.54
N ILE A 358 2.70 10.67 -33.33
CA ILE A 358 1.95 9.82 -34.25
C ILE A 358 2.83 9.11 -35.28
N GLU A 359 3.90 9.73 -35.74
CA GLU A 359 4.85 9.09 -36.67
C GLU A 359 5.53 7.87 -36.02
N ALA A 360 6.00 8.02 -34.78
CA ALA A 360 6.56 6.91 -34.02
C ALA A 360 5.52 5.82 -33.76
N ARG A 361 4.26 6.20 -33.47
CA ARG A 361 3.15 5.25 -33.32
C ARG A 361 2.96 4.40 -34.58
N MET A 362 2.98 5.02 -35.76
CA MET A 362 2.86 4.29 -37.03
C MET A 362 4.05 3.35 -37.26
N GLN A 363 5.28 3.78 -36.94
CA GLN A 363 6.48 2.97 -37.13
C GLN A 363 6.57 1.76 -36.19
N TYR A 364 5.99 1.85 -34.99
CA TYR A 364 5.96 0.77 -34.00
C TYR A 364 4.68 -0.05 -34.00
N MET A 365 3.69 0.29 -34.83
CA MET A 365 2.44 -0.47 -34.92
C MET A 365 2.67 -1.95 -35.27
N ASP A 366 3.64 -2.26 -36.14
CA ASP A 366 3.96 -3.65 -36.47
C ASP A 366 4.67 -4.39 -35.32
N VAL A 367 5.41 -3.67 -34.48
CA VAL A 367 6.09 -4.21 -33.29
C VAL A 367 5.07 -4.57 -32.22
N TYR A 368 4.14 -3.65 -31.90
CA TYR A 368 3.03 -3.93 -30.99
C TYR A 368 2.11 -5.04 -31.51
N ALA A 369 1.90 -5.13 -32.83
CA ALA A 369 1.14 -6.23 -33.44
C ALA A 369 1.80 -7.60 -33.18
N LYS A 370 3.13 -7.69 -33.32
CA LYS A 370 3.89 -8.91 -32.97
C LYS A 370 3.87 -9.17 -31.48
N LEU A 371 3.93 -8.13 -30.64
CA LEU A 371 3.82 -8.28 -29.19
C LEU A 371 2.48 -8.89 -28.78
N VAL A 372 1.37 -8.48 -29.39
CA VAL A 372 0.06 -9.13 -29.18
C VAL A 372 0.13 -10.62 -29.54
N ASP A 373 0.79 -10.98 -30.64
CA ASP A 373 0.93 -12.39 -31.03
C ASP A 373 1.76 -13.20 -30.02
N VAL A 374 2.82 -12.60 -29.45
CA VAL A 374 3.64 -13.20 -28.38
C VAL A 374 2.80 -13.36 -27.11
N MET A 375 2.09 -12.31 -26.69
CA MET A 375 1.23 -12.37 -25.50
C MET A 375 0.12 -13.41 -25.64
N LEU A 376 -0.52 -13.51 -26.81
CA LEU A 376 -1.54 -14.54 -27.05
C LEU A 376 -0.98 -15.96 -26.95
N LYS A 377 0.28 -16.15 -27.37
CA LYS A 377 0.96 -17.45 -27.26
C LYS A 377 1.33 -17.78 -25.81
N GLU A 378 1.89 -16.83 -25.08
CA GLU A 378 2.31 -17.03 -23.70
C GLU A 378 1.14 -17.17 -22.71
N LEU A 379 -0.07 -16.73 -23.10
CA LEU A 379 -1.31 -16.95 -22.34
C LEU A 379 -1.81 -18.40 -22.39
N GLU A 380 -1.27 -19.24 -23.28
CA GLU A 380 -1.63 -20.66 -23.37
C GLU A 380 -1.21 -21.41 -22.10
N PHE A 381 -2.16 -22.15 -21.52
CA PHE A 381 -1.84 -23.11 -20.46
C PHE A 381 -0.73 -24.07 -20.91
N PRO A 382 0.13 -24.53 -19.98
CA PRO A 382 1.11 -25.58 -20.27
C PRO A 382 0.44 -26.80 -20.92
N SER A 383 1.16 -27.44 -21.84
CA SER A 383 0.74 -28.73 -22.38
C SER A 383 0.97 -29.81 -21.33
N ALA A 384 0.07 -30.78 -21.25
CA ALA A 384 0.23 -31.92 -20.36
C ALA A 384 1.30 -32.89 -20.89
N ASP A 385 2.57 -32.54 -20.72
CA ASP A 385 3.71 -33.42 -21.01
C ASP A 385 4.05 -34.33 -19.81
N GLY A 386 3.33 -34.17 -18.68
CA GLY A 386 3.44 -34.97 -17.47
C GLY A 386 2.61 -36.27 -17.47
N PRO A 387 2.83 -37.17 -16.49
CA PRO A 387 2.17 -38.48 -16.40
C PRO A 387 0.66 -38.41 -16.11
N ASN A 388 0.14 -37.25 -15.69
CA ASN A 388 -1.29 -37.03 -15.45
C ASN A 388 -1.84 -35.87 -16.30
N PRO A 389 -2.56 -36.14 -17.40
CA PRO A 389 -3.08 -35.09 -18.29
C PRO A 389 -4.18 -34.21 -17.68
N LEU A 390 -4.62 -34.51 -16.46
CA LEU A 390 -5.57 -33.69 -15.70
C LEU A 390 -4.90 -32.69 -14.75
N ASP A 391 -3.59 -32.82 -14.52
CA ASP A 391 -2.83 -31.98 -13.59
C ASP A 391 -1.75 -31.20 -14.36
N LEU A 392 -2.09 -29.96 -14.74
CA LEU A 392 -1.23 -29.12 -15.59
C LEU A 392 0.03 -28.61 -14.86
N PHE A 393 0.07 -28.73 -13.54
CA PHE A 393 1.14 -28.21 -12.68
C PHE A 393 1.70 -29.28 -11.73
N ASP A 394 1.42 -30.57 -11.97
CA ASP A 394 1.84 -31.70 -11.13
C ASP A 394 1.56 -31.51 -9.62
N GLY A 395 0.47 -30.81 -9.28
CA GLY A 395 0.05 -30.52 -7.91
C GLY A 395 0.74 -29.30 -7.26
N ASP A 396 1.59 -28.59 -8.01
CA ASP A 396 2.25 -27.37 -7.56
C ASP A 396 1.30 -26.16 -7.62
N ARG A 397 0.68 -25.88 -6.46
CA ARG A 397 -0.23 -24.74 -6.29
C ARG A 397 0.47 -23.39 -6.41
N GLU A 398 1.77 -23.32 -6.09
CA GLU A 398 2.52 -22.07 -6.19
C GLU A 398 2.79 -21.74 -7.66
N ALA A 399 3.15 -22.74 -8.47
CA ALA A 399 3.29 -22.59 -9.91
C ALA A 399 1.96 -22.22 -10.60
N GLU A 400 0.85 -22.83 -10.17
CA GLU A 400 -0.49 -22.48 -10.68
C GLU A 400 -0.88 -21.02 -10.34
N GLU A 401 -0.60 -20.57 -9.11
CA GLU A 401 -0.84 -19.18 -8.69
C GLU A 401 0.04 -18.20 -9.46
N LYS A 402 1.35 -18.49 -9.56
CA LYS A 402 2.31 -17.68 -10.31
C LYS A 402 1.89 -17.54 -11.77
N PHE A 403 1.43 -18.63 -12.39
CA PHE A 403 0.91 -18.57 -13.76
C PHE A 403 -0.35 -17.70 -13.85
N ARG A 404 -1.27 -17.77 -12.88
CA ARG A 404 -2.46 -16.91 -12.87
C ARG A 404 -2.11 -15.43 -12.75
N GLU A 405 -1.22 -15.07 -11.84
CA GLU A 405 -0.72 -13.69 -11.68
C GLU A 405 -0.03 -13.21 -12.97
N PHE A 406 0.82 -14.06 -13.55
CA PHE A 406 1.50 -13.79 -14.81
C PHE A 406 0.51 -13.46 -15.95
N ARG A 407 -0.56 -14.25 -16.11
CA ARG A 407 -1.60 -13.98 -17.12
C ARG A 407 -2.31 -12.64 -16.90
N HIS A 408 -2.48 -12.20 -15.65
CA HIS A 408 -3.05 -10.89 -15.36
C HIS A 408 -2.14 -9.76 -15.83
N HIS A 409 -0.83 -9.85 -15.58
CA HIS A 409 0.15 -8.88 -16.07
C HIS A 409 0.21 -8.81 -17.59
N MET A 410 0.18 -9.95 -18.28
CA MET A 410 0.09 -9.98 -19.74
C MET A 410 -1.22 -9.36 -20.25
N GLY A 411 -2.32 -9.56 -19.52
CA GLY A 411 -3.60 -8.93 -19.80
C GLY A 411 -3.53 -7.40 -19.75
N ASP A 412 -2.65 -6.82 -18.92
CA ASP A 412 -2.39 -5.38 -18.90
C ASP A 412 -1.57 -4.94 -20.11
N VAL A 413 -0.51 -5.68 -20.47
CA VAL A 413 0.27 -5.41 -21.69
C VAL A 413 -0.61 -5.48 -22.96
N LEU A 414 -1.56 -6.41 -23.02
CA LEU A 414 -2.52 -6.50 -24.13
C LEU A 414 -3.42 -5.26 -24.23
N LYS A 415 -3.83 -4.67 -23.10
CA LYS A 415 -4.58 -3.40 -23.10
C LYS A 415 -3.70 -2.26 -23.61
N ASP A 416 -2.43 -2.23 -23.20
CA ASP A 416 -1.48 -1.23 -23.68
C ASP A 416 -1.27 -1.34 -25.20
N CYS A 417 -1.17 -2.57 -25.72
CA CYS A 417 -1.14 -2.81 -27.17
C CYS A 417 -2.42 -2.33 -27.87
N CYS A 418 -3.58 -2.54 -27.23
CA CYS A 418 -4.89 -2.14 -27.74
C CYS A 418 -5.03 -0.62 -27.89
N GLU A 419 -4.46 0.17 -26.97
CA GLU A 419 -4.45 1.64 -27.10
C GLU A 419 -3.65 2.12 -28.32
N ILE A 420 -2.58 1.40 -28.68
CA ILE A 420 -1.71 1.72 -29.81
C ILE A 420 -2.29 1.24 -31.15
N MET A 421 -2.75 0.00 -31.21
CA MET A 421 -3.25 -0.61 -32.45
C MET A 421 -4.72 -0.25 -32.73
N GLY A 422 -5.49 0.02 -31.69
CA GLY A 422 -6.94 0.14 -31.76
C GLY A 422 -7.65 -1.20 -31.48
N VAL A 423 -8.87 -1.08 -30.98
CA VAL A 423 -9.71 -2.22 -30.55
C VAL A 423 -9.97 -3.21 -31.68
N THR A 424 -10.33 -2.72 -32.86
CA THR A 424 -10.66 -3.57 -34.03
C THR A 424 -9.48 -4.45 -34.44
N GLU A 425 -8.27 -3.92 -34.52
CA GLU A 425 -7.07 -4.68 -34.91
C GLU A 425 -6.69 -5.71 -33.84
N CYS A 426 -6.75 -5.34 -32.55
CA CYS A 426 -6.50 -6.27 -31.46
C CYS A 426 -7.53 -7.41 -31.40
N LEU A 427 -8.82 -7.11 -31.49
CA LEU A 427 -9.87 -8.13 -31.52
C LEU A 427 -9.81 -8.98 -32.79
N SER A 428 -9.37 -8.42 -33.93
CA SER A 428 -9.18 -9.20 -35.16
C SER A 428 -8.13 -10.30 -34.97
N LYS A 429 -7.02 -10.00 -34.30
CA LYS A 429 -6.02 -11.02 -33.93
C LYS A 429 -6.60 -12.12 -33.03
N VAL A 430 -7.46 -11.76 -32.07
CA VAL A 430 -8.17 -12.73 -31.22
C VAL A 430 -9.09 -13.62 -32.07
N LEU A 431 -9.89 -13.01 -32.94
CA LEU A 431 -10.80 -13.72 -33.85
C LEU A 431 -10.04 -14.67 -34.78
N ASP A 432 -8.90 -14.25 -35.31
CA ASP A 432 -8.07 -15.07 -36.20
C ASP A 432 -7.54 -16.32 -35.48
N ARG A 433 -7.10 -16.20 -34.22
CA ARG A 433 -6.68 -17.35 -33.40
C ARG A 433 -7.82 -18.34 -33.18
N ILE A 434 -9.03 -17.85 -32.89
CA ILE A 434 -10.23 -18.69 -32.75
C ILE A 434 -10.52 -19.41 -34.07
N LYS A 435 -10.51 -18.70 -35.21
CA LYS A 435 -10.75 -19.28 -36.54
C LYS A 435 -9.69 -20.32 -36.93
N VAL A 436 -8.42 -20.08 -36.63
CA VAL A 436 -7.32 -21.04 -36.88
C VAL A 436 -7.56 -22.32 -36.09
N TRP A 437 -7.91 -22.24 -34.81
CA TRP A 437 -8.24 -23.43 -34.02
C TRP A 437 -9.47 -24.15 -34.57
N MET A 438 -10.53 -23.40 -34.90
CA MET A 438 -11.77 -23.98 -35.42
C MET A 438 -11.55 -24.75 -36.73
N SER A 439 -10.81 -24.16 -37.67
CA SER A 439 -10.51 -24.80 -38.97
C SER A 439 -9.59 -26.02 -38.85
N SER A 440 -8.68 -26.02 -37.87
CA SER A 440 -7.69 -27.08 -37.70
C SER A 440 -8.22 -28.25 -36.86
N TYR A 441 -9.04 -27.98 -35.85
CA TYR A 441 -9.33 -28.95 -34.78
C TYR A 441 -10.81 -29.13 -34.43
N ALA A 442 -11.72 -28.22 -34.81
CA ALA A 442 -13.12 -28.33 -34.38
C ALA A 442 -13.80 -29.64 -34.84
N ALA A 443 -13.45 -30.15 -36.03
CA ALA A 443 -13.98 -31.42 -36.54
C ALA A 443 -13.53 -32.65 -35.72
N MET A 444 -12.46 -32.51 -34.92
CA MET A 444 -11.92 -33.56 -34.06
C MET A 444 -12.45 -33.45 -32.62
N ALA A 445 -13.13 -32.36 -32.26
CA ALA A 445 -13.68 -32.16 -30.93
C ALA A 445 -14.86 -33.10 -30.68
N THR A 446 -14.83 -33.80 -29.55
CA THR A 446 -15.93 -34.63 -29.06
C THR A 446 -16.43 -34.08 -27.74
N HIS A 447 -17.52 -34.65 -27.21
CA HIS A 447 -18.04 -34.28 -25.90
C HIS A 447 -17.01 -34.51 -24.77
N ASP A 448 -16.12 -35.50 -24.95
CA ASP A 448 -15.20 -35.93 -23.89
C ASP A 448 -13.76 -35.41 -24.09
N SER A 449 -13.45 -34.85 -25.26
CA SER A 449 -12.10 -34.35 -25.55
C SER A 449 -12.11 -33.19 -26.54
N VAL A 450 -11.44 -32.10 -26.14
CA VAL A 450 -11.22 -30.93 -26.97
C VAL A 450 -9.72 -30.84 -27.28
N PRO A 451 -9.29 -31.13 -28.53
CA PRO A 451 -7.88 -31.08 -28.92
C PRO A 451 -7.32 -29.67 -28.81
N HIS A 452 -6.11 -29.54 -28.24
CA HIS A 452 -5.40 -28.27 -28.08
C HIS A 452 -6.29 -27.15 -27.50
N TRP A 453 -7.14 -27.47 -26.52
CA TRP A 453 -8.06 -26.51 -25.91
C TRP A 453 -7.33 -25.27 -25.35
N GLN A 454 -6.05 -25.39 -25.00
CA GLN A 454 -5.19 -24.27 -24.55
C GLN A 454 -5.09 -23.16 -25.60
N GLN A 455 -4.98 -23.52 -26.88
CA GLN A 455 -4.92 -22.58 -28.02
C GLN A 455 -6.25 -21.85 -28.25
N LEU A 456 -7.37 -22.44 -27.79
CA LEU A 456 -8.69 -21.81 -27.83
C LEU A 456 -8.99 -21.01 -26.56
N GLU A 457 -8.49 -21.44 -25.41
CA GLU A 457 -8.71 -20.75 -24.13
C GLU A 457 -7.92 -19.44 -24.04
N ALA A 458 -6.68 -19.41 -24.54
CA ALA A 458 -5.84 -18.20 -24.54
C ALA A 458 -6.51 -16.98 -25.21
N PRO A 459 -7.09 -17.08 -26.43
CA PRO A 459 -7.82 -15.96 -27.02
C PRO A 459 -9.08 -15.58 -26.23
N LEU A 460 -9.81 -16.51 -25.59
CA LEU A 460 -10.93 -16.17 -24.71
C LEU A 460 -10.47 -15.37 -23.49
N PHE A 461 -9.37 -15.79 -22.86
CA PHE A 461 -8.79 -15.05 -21.75
C PHE A 461 -8.34 -13.65 -22.18
N SER A 462 -7.70 -13.53 -23.34
CA SER A 462 -7.30 -12.24 -23.90
C SER A 462 -8.51 -11.32 -24.14
N MET A 463 -9.61 -11.88 -24.64
CA MET A 463 -10.85 -11.15 -24.86
C MET A 463 -11.45 -10.65 -23.54
N ARG A 464 -11.42 -11.47 -22.49
CA ARG A 464 -11.82 -11.06 -21.14
C ARG A 464 -10.94 -9.92 -20.61
N ALA A 465 -9.62 -10.02 -20.80
CA ALA A 465 -8.67 -8.99 -20.36
C ALA A 465 -8.92 -7.66 -21.09
N LEU A 466 -9.12 -7.73 -22.41
CA LEU A 466 -9.40 -6.58 -23.28
C LEU A 466 -10.77 -5.95 -23.06
N GLY A 467 -11.73 -6.61 -22.41
CA GLY A 467 -13.11 -6.15 -22.35
C GLY A 467 -13.35 -4.76 -21.72
N ARG A 468 -12.38 -4.20 -20.98
CA ARG A 468 -12.45 -2.79 -20.52
C ARG A 468 -12.09 -1.76 -21.60
N MET A 469 -11.40 -2.18 -22.64
CA MET A 469 -10.96 -1.34 -23.77
C MET A 469 -12.01 -1.27 -24.87
N VAL A 470 -12.97 -2.21 -24.87
CA VAL A 470 -13.96 -2.35 -25.93
C VAL A 470 -15.19 -1.54 -25.55
N ASP A 471 -15.61 -0.65 -26.45
CA ASP A 471 -16.85 0.11 -26.28
C ASP A 471 -18.07 -0.80 -26.46
N LYS A 472 -19.16 -0.49 -25.78
CA LYS A 472 -20.46 -1.18 -25.93
C LYS A 472 -21.08 -0.99 -27.32
N ASP A 473 -20.59 -0.04 -28.11
CA ASP A 473 -21.03 0.23 -29.48
C ASP A 473 -20.08 -0.41 -30.55
N GLU A 474 -19.20 -1.35 -30.16
CA GLU A 474 -18.33 -2.06 -31.10
C GLU A 474 -19.10 -3.08 -31.95
N ASP A 475 -19.35 -2.75 -33.22
CA ASP A 475 -20.19 -3.56 -34.12
C ASP A 475 -19.43 -4.23 -35.29
N ILE A 476 -18.10 -4.28 -35.24
CA ILE A 476 -17.28 -4.82 -36.35
C ILE A 476 -16.84 -6.25 -36.05
N ILE A 477 -16.22 -6.48 -34.89
CA ILE A 477 -15.58 -7.76 -34.56
C ILE A 477 -16.39 -8.58 -33.56
N LEU A 478 -16.97 -7.96 -32.53
CA LEU A 478 -17.79 -8.64 -31.52
C LEU A 478 -18.99 -9.41 -32.11
N PRO A 479 -19.76 -8.88 -33.08
CA PRO A 479 -20.83 -9.65 -33.71
C PRO A 479 -20.36 -10.93 -34.41
N GLN A 480 -19.09 -10.99 -34.82
CA GLN A 480 -18.49 -12.20 -35.42
C GLN A 480 -18.01 -13.18 -34.35
N ILE A 481 -17.48 -12.67 -33.23
CA ILE A 481 -16.94 -13.51 -32.15
C ILE A 481 -18.06 -14.12 -31.30
N MET A 482 -19.04 -13.34 -30.87
CA MET A 482 -20.04 -13.77 -29.87
C MET A 482 -20.82 -15.04 -30.27
N PRO A 483 -21.28 -15.21 -31.53
CA PRO A 483 -21.93 -16.44 -31.96
C PRO A 483 -21.01 -17.67 -31.94
N LEU A 484 -19.71 -17.49 -32.18
CA LEU A 484 -18.72 -18.57 -32.15
C LEU A 484 -18.46 -19.03 -30.72
N ILE A 485 -18.43 -18.10 -29.76
CA ILE A 485 -18.17 -18.39 -28.35
C ILE A 485 -19.24 -19.30 -27.75
N VAL A 486 -20.53 -19.07 -28.08
CA VAL A 486 -21.63 -19.91 -27.58
C VAL A 486 -21.59 -21.35 -28.16
N GLN A 487 -20.86 -21.55 -29.27
CA GLN A 487 -20.70 -22.85 -29.92
C GLN A 487 -19.44 -23.60 -29.48
N ILE A 488 -18.66 -23.05 -28.55
CA ILE A 488 -17.42 -23.68 -28.08
C ILE A 488 -17.72 -25.03 -27.41
N PRO A 489 -16.98 -26.10 -27.74
CA PRO A 489 -17.20 -27.44 -27.18
C PRO A 489 -17.08 -27.50 -25.66
N HIS A 490 -17.70 -28.52 -25.06
CA HIS A 490 -17.68 -28.74 -23.62
C HIS A 490 -16.27 -29.11 -23.12
N HIS A 491 -15.66 -28.19 -22.38
CA HIS A 491 -14.45 -28.41 -21.59
C HIS A 491 -14.49 -27.46 -20.39
N GLU A 492 -14.06 -27.91 -19.21
CA GLU A 492 -14.21 -27.14 -17.97
C GLU A 492 -13.57 -25.75 -18.05
N LYS A 493 -12.28 -25.67 -18.44
CA LYS A 493 -11.57 -24.38 -18.56
C LYS A 493 -12.12 -23.49 -19.67
N LEU A 494 -12.61 -24.06 -20.77
CA LEU A 494 -13.23 -23.28 -21.85
C LEU A 494 -14.59 -22.72 -21.44
N ARG A 495 -15.40 -23.52 -20.74
CA ARG A 495 -16.69 -23.09 -20.21
C ARG A 495 -16.52 -21.97 -19.21
N PHE A 496 -15.57 -22.10 -18.29
CA PHE A 496 -15.20 -21.04 -17.36
C PHE A 496 -14.79 -19.75 -18.10
N ALA A 497 -13.83 -19.84 -19.04
CA ALA A 497 -13.37 -18.67 -19.81
C ALA A 497 -14.52 -18.00 -20.58
N THR A 498 -15.39 -18.81 -21.20
CA THR A 498 -16.57 -18.34 -21.94
C THR A 498 -17.54 -17.58 -21.04
N ILE A 499 -17.89 -18.13 -19.87
CA ILE A 499 -18.78 -17.46 -18.91
C ILE A 499 -18.19 -16.11 -18.49
N MET A 500 -16.89 -16.07 -18.22
CA MET A 500 -16.21 -14.84 -17.81
C MET A 500 -16.14 -13.80 -18.93
N VAL A 501 -16.04 -14.22 -20.19
CA VAL A 501 -16.17 -13.32 -21.35
C VAL A 501 -17.61 -12.80 -21.44
N LEU A 502 -18.61 -13.68 -21.44
CA LEU A 502 -20.02 -13.26 -21.52
C LEU A 502 -20.39 -12.27 -20.41
N GLY A 503 -19.98 -12.54 -19.17
CA GLY A 503 -20.19 -11.63 -18.04
C GLY A 503 -19.43 -10.30 -18.13
N ARG A 504 -18.40 -10.19 -19.00
CA ARG A 504 -17.63 -8.97 -19.21
C ARG A 504 -18.22 -8.06 -20.28
N TYR A 505 -18.92 -8.62 -21.26
CA TYR A 505 -19.49 -7.90 -22.40
C TYR A 505 -21.02 -7.71 -22.29
N THR A 506 -21.56 -7.74 -21.08
CA THR A 506 -23.01 -7.59 -20.81
C THR A 506 -23.57 -6.24 -21.23
N GLU A 507 -22.79 -5.15 -21.12
CA GLU A 507 -23.18 -3.83 -21.65
C GLU A 507 -23.37 -3.86 -23.17
N TRP A 508 -22.46 -4.51 -23.89
CA TRP A 508 -22.56 -4.71 -25.33
C TRP A 508 -23.76 -5.61 -25.69
N THR A 509 -24.00 -6.68 -24.92
CA THR A 509 -25.18 -7.53 -25.11
C THR A 509 -26.49 -6.76 -24.86
N SER A 510 -26.51 -5.78 -23.95
CA SER A 510 -27.68 -4.93 -23.73
C SER A 510 -28.09 -4.17 -25.00
N ASN A 511 -27.11 -3.77 -25.83
CA ASN A 511 -27.30 -3.17 -27.14
C ASN A 511 -27.66 -4.19 -28.25
N HIS A 512 -27.47 -5.49 -28.02
CA HIS A 512 -27.72 -6.59 -28.96
C HIS A 512 -28.68 -7.66 -28.39
N PRO A 513 -29.97 -7.33 -28.15
CA PRO A 513 -30.91 -8.21 -27.45
C PRO A 513 -31.16 -9.55 -28.16
N GLU A 514 -30.91 -9.65 -29.46
CA GLU A 514 -31.06 -10.89 -30.23
C GLU A 514 -30.12 -12.01 -29.78
N LEU A 515 -29.00 -11.68 -29.14
CA LEU A 515 -28.05 -12.65 -28.60
C LEU A 515 -28.33 -13.00 -27.13
N LEU A 516 -29.10 -12.17 -26.42
CA LEU A 516 -29.33 -12.29 -24.98
C LEU A 516 -29.88 -13.67 -24.58
N GLU A 517 -30.89 -14.19 -25.28
CA GLU A 517 -31.52 -15.47 -24.93
C GLU A 517 -30.52 -16.65 -25.00
N SER A 518 -29.69 -16.68 -26.05
CA SER A 518 -28.69 -17.73 -26.23
C SER A 518 -27.59 -17.69 -25.16
N GLN A 519 -27.09 -16.48 -24.85
CA GLN A 519 -26.08 -16.26 -23.82
C GLN A 519 -26.65 -16.56 -22.43
N PHE A 520 -27.86 -16.07 -22.14
CA PHE A 520 -28.53 -16.28 -20.86
C PHE A 520 -28.79 -17.76 -20.60
N THR A 521 -29.28 -18.50 -21.61
CA THR A 521 -29.48 -19.96 -21.52
C THR A 521 -28.17 -20.69 -21.26
N TYR A 522 -27.07 -20.27 -21.92
CA TYR A 522 -25.75 -20.82 -21.67
C TYR A 522 -25.29 -20.62 -20.21
N ILE A 523 -25.49 -19.43 -19.64
CA ILE A 523 -25.17 -19.15 -18.23
C ILE A 523 -26.06 -19.99 -17.30
N VAL A 524 -27.37 -20.05 -17.52
CA VAL A 524 -28.30 -20.84 -16.68
C VAL A 524 -27.94 -22.33 -16.69
N SER A 525 -27.64 -22.91 -17.85
CA SER A 525 -27.21 -24.31 -17.96
C SER A 525 -25.90 -24.60 -17.22
N SER A 526 -25.09 -23.56 -16.93
CA SER A 526 -23.81 -23.71 -16.25
C SER A 526 -23.96 -23.97 -14.75
N PHE A 527 -25.12 -23.65 -14.16
CA PHE A 527 -25.46 -23.99 -12.78
C PHE A 527 -25.77 -25.49 -12.58
N GLU A 528 -25.98 -26.25 -13.65
CA GLU A 528 -26.21 -27.71 -13.58
C GLU A 528 -24.90 -28.50 -13.50
N THR A 529 -23.74 -27.84 -13.60
CA THR A 529 -22.42 -28.47 -13.54
C THR A 529 -21.99 -28.73 -12.10
N ASP A 530 -21.25 -29.82 -11.87
CA ASP A 530 -20.67 -30.14 -10.55
C ASP A 530 -19.45 -29.28 -10.18
N SER A 531 -18.87 -28.54 -11.15
CA SER A 531 -17.70 -27.68 -10.92
C SER A 531 -18.07 -26.40 -10.17
N LYS A 532 -17.57 -26.27 -8.94
CA LYS A 532 -17.78 -25.08 -8.09
C LYS A 532 -17.24 -23.80 -8.72
N GLU A 533 -16.15 -23.88 -9.50
CA GLU A 533 -15.57 -22.71 -10.17
C GLU A 533 -16.50 -22.18 -11.26
N ILE A 534 -17.08 -23.08 -12.07
CA ILE A 534 -18.05 -22.73 -13.11
C ILE A 534 -19.31 -22.13 -12.49
N VAL A 535 -19.83 -22.72 -11.42
CA VAL A 535 -21.03 -22.22 -10.73
C VAL A 535 -20.80 -20.82 -10.14
N ARG A 536 -19.63 -20.57 -9.54
CA ARG A 536 -19.24 -19.23 -9.05
C ARG A 536 -19.15 -18.22 -10.20
N ALA A 537 -18.48 -18.58 -11.29
CA ALA A 537 -18.38 -17.73 -12.48
C ALA A 537 -19.77 -17.43 -13.07
N ALA A 538 -20.67 -18.42 -13.09
CA ALA A 538 -22.03 -18.26 -13.61
C ALA A 538 -22.87 -17.32 -12.73
N ALA A 539 -22.73 -17.38 -11.40
CA ALA A 539 -23.38 -16.43 -10.48
C ALA A 539 -22.90 -14.99 -10.71
N MET A 540 -21.59 -14.80 -10.86
CA MET A 540 -21.01 -13.50 -11.19
C MET A 540 -21.48 -12.98 -12.57
N ALA A 541 -21.48 -13.83 -13.60
CA ALA A 541 -22.01 -13.44 -14.92
C ALA A 541 -23.50 -13.07 -14.83
N MET A 542 -24.30 -13.85 -14.10
CA MET A 542 -25.73 -13.59 -13.89
C MET A 542 -25.98 -12.25 -13.20
N LYS A 543 -25.12 -11.84 -12.26
CA LYS A 543 -25.15 -10.50 -11.66
C LYS A 543 -25.05 -9.41 -12.75
N PHE A 544 -24.05 -9.50 -13.62
CA PHE A 544 -23.82 -8.51 -14.68
C PHE A 544 -24.94 -8.50 -15.71
N PHE A 545 -25.39 -9.67 -16.18
CA PHE A 545 -26.54 -9.77 -17.10
C PHE A 545 -27.79 -9.13 -16.50
N CYS A 546 -28.12 -9.45 -15.25
CA CYS A 546 -29.27 -8.87 -14.58
C CYS A 546 -29.14 -7.37 -14.32
N THR A 547 -27.92 -6.84 -14.19
CA THR A 547 -27.67 -5.41 -13.94
C THR A 547 -27.77 -4.60 -15.23
N ASP A 548 -27.11 -5.05 -16.29
CA ASP A 548 -26.98 -4.30 -17.54
C ASP A 548 -28.16 -4.53 -18.50
N CYS A 549 -28.78 -5.72 -18.44
CA CYS A 549 -29.95 -6.10 -19.25
C CYS A 549 -31.27 -6.07 -18.45
N LYS A 550 -31.31 -5.34 -17.32
CA LYS A 550 -32.48 -5.29 -16.41
C LYS A 550 -33.81 -4.91 -17.08
N HIS A 551 -33.77 -4.04 -18.07
CA HIS A 551 -34.97 -3.60 -18.80
C HIS A 551 -35.49 -4.68 -19.75
N GLN A 552 -34.59 -5.39 -20.43
CA GLN A 552 -34.89 -6.50 -21.33
C GLN A 552 -35.39 -7.73 -20.55
N LEU A 553 -34.84 -7.96 -19.35
CA LEU A 553 -35.20 -9.08 -18.47
C LEU A 553 -36.46 -8.82 -17.63
N GLY A 554 -37.02 -7.61 -17.66
CA GLY A 554 -38.17 -7.26 -16.82
C GLY A 554 -39.40 -8.15 -17.03
N GLY A 555 -39.66 -8.58 -18.27
CA GLY A 555 -40.76 -9.50 -18.59
C GLY A 555 -40.61 -10.91 -17.99
N GLN A 556 -39.39 -11.29 -17.59
CA GLN A 556 -39.08 -12.61 -17.04
C GLN A 556 -38.86 -12.58 -15.51
N VAL A 557 -39.16 -11.47 -14.83
CA VAL A 557 -38.91 -11.30 -13.39
C VAL A 557 -39.47 -12.45 -12.52
N VAL A 558 -40.66 -12.97 -12.84
CA VAL A 558 -41.22 -14.11 -12.10
C VAL A 558 -40.46 -15.41 -12.35
N GLN A 559 -40.00 -15.65 -13.59
CA GLN A 559 -39.19 -16.85 -13.92
C GLN A 559 -37.82 -16.79 -13.24
N LEU A 560 -37.20 -15.60 -13.22
CA LEU A 560 -35.95 -15.35 -12.49
C LEU A 560 -36.12 -15.65 -10.99
N GLN A 561 -37.27 -15.33 -10.41
CA GLN A 561 -37.54 -15.65 -9.00
C GLN A 561 -37.57 -17.15 -8.75
N HIS A 562 -38.18 -17.94 -9.63
CA HIS A 562 -38.23 -19.40 -9.48
C HIS A 562 -36.81 -19.99 -9.55
N PHE A 563 -36.01 -19.53 -10.51
CA PHE A 563 -34.60 -19.91 -10.63
C PHE A 563 -33.80 -19.51 -9.38
N TYR A 564 -33.93 -18.26 -8.93
CA TYR A 564 -33.27 -17.75 -7.73
C TYR A 564 -33.57 -18.62 -6.51
N ASN A 565 -34.84 -18.88 -6.23
CA ASN A 565 -35.27 -19.63 -5.05
C ASN A 565 -34.76 -21.08 -5.06
N GLN A 566 -34.65 -21.73 -6.24
CA GLN A 566 -34.15 -23.10 -6.40
C GLN A 566 -32.63 -23.23 -6.33
N THR A 567 -31.90 -22.20 -6.77
CA THR A 567 -30.44 -22.25 -6.92
C THR A 567 -29.71 -21.70 -5.70
N LEU A 568 -30.28 -20.73 -4.99
CA LEU A 568 -29.60 -19.97 -3.93
C LEU A 568 -28.92 -20.85 -2.87
N ASP A 569 -29.61 -21.87 -2.34
CA ASP A 569 -29.07 -22.73 -1.26
C ASP A 569 -27.91 -23.62 -1.71
N LYS A 570 -27.70 -23.78 -3.02
CA LYS A 570 -26.59 -24.58 -3.58
C LYS A 570 -25.31 -23.76 -3.73
N LEU A 571 -25.41 -22.44 -3.61
CA LEU A 571 -24.31 -21.52 -3.88
C LEU A 571 -23.50 -21.22 -2.60
N PRO A 572 -22.18 -20.98 -2.73
CA PRO A 572 -21.40 -20.40 -1.64
C PRO A 572 -21.83 -18.96 -1.36
N LEU A 573 -21.59 -18.46 -0.14
CA LEU A 573 -22.08 -17.17 0.34
C LEU A 573 -21.84 -15.99 -0.62
N VAL A 574 -20.62 -15.83 -1.13
CA VAL A 574 -20.28 -14.74 -2.07
C VAL A 574 -21.14 -14.81 -3.34
N SER A 575 -21.35 -16.01 -3.89
CA SER A 575 -22.18 -16.20 -5.07
C SER A 575 -23.68 -16.06 -4.79
N GLN A 576 -24.11 -16.31 -3.54
CA GLN A 576 -25.48 -15.96 -3.11
C GLN A 576 -25.68 -14.45 -3.14
N GLU A 577 -24.72 -13.67 -2.63
CA GLU A 577 -24.76 -12.21 -2.67
C GLU A 577 -24.75 -11.68 -4.11
N GLU A 578 -23.86 -12.18 -4.97
CA GLU A 578 -23.78 -11.78 -6.39
C GLU A 578 -25.09 -12.04 -7.14
N LEU A 579 -25.66 -13.25 -7.00
CA LEU A 579 -26.92 -13.59 -7.64
C LEU A 579 -28.08 -12.74 -7.10
N THR A 580 -28.09 -12.49 -5.79
CA THR A 580 -29.10 -11.64 -5.13
C THR A 580 -29.06 -10.20 -5.62
N GLU A 581 -27.86 -9.64 -5.76
CA GLU A 581 -27.65 -8.29 -6.32
C GLU A 581 -28.16 -8.19 -7.76
N GLY A 582 -27.88 -9.22 -8.58
CA GLY A 582 -28.40 -9.33 -9.94
C GLY A 582 -29.93 -9.27 -9.97
N VAL A 583 -30.61 -10.22 -9.32
CA VAL A 583 -32.08 -10.29 -9.39
C VAL A 583 -32.75 -9.06 -8.77
N ALA A 584 -32.16 -8.47 -7.72
CA ALA A 584 -32.64 -7.22 -7.13
C ALA A 584 -32.61 -6.06 -8.12
N SER A 585 -31.61 -6.01 -9.02
CA SER A 585 -31.51 -4.98 -10.07
C SER A 585 -32.64 -5.07 -11.09
N VAL A 586 -33.11 -6.28 -11.41
CA VAL A 586 -34.27 -6.50 -12.29
C VAL A 586 -35.58 -6.09 -11.59
N VAL A 587 -35.70 -6.37 -10.29
CA VAL A 587 -36.85 -5.92 -9.47
C VAL A 587 -36.87 -4.39 -9.38
N ALA A 588 -35.73 -3.73 -9.24
CA ALA A 588 -35.62 -2.28 -9.07
C ALA A 588 -36.17 -1.45 -10.25
N VAL A 589 -36.25 -2.02 -11.45
CA VAL A 589 -36.78 -1.34 -12.65
C VAL A 589 -38.24 -1.65 -12.94
N GLN A 590 -38.91 -2.43 -12.10
CA GLN A 590 -40.34 -2.72 -12.27
C GLN A 590 -41.20 -1.51 -11.89
N PRO A 591 -42.43 -1.40 -12.44
CA PRO A 591 -43.33 -0.30 -12.10
C PRO A 591 -43.58 -0.21 -10.58
N PRO A 592 -43.61 0.99 -9.97
CA PRO A 592 -43.74 1.16 -8.51
C PRO A 592 -44.92 0.40 -7.89
N GLY A 593 -46.05 0.30 -8.61
CA GLY A 593 -47.23 -0.45 -8.15
C GLY A 593 -47.03 -1.96 -7.99
N GLN A 594 -46.01 -2.55 -8.63
CA GLN A 594 -45.68 -3.98 -8.53
C GLN A 594 -44.54 -4.26 -7.55
N ILE A 595 -43.78 -3.24 -7.15
CA ILE A 595 -42.57 -3.40 -6.33
C ILE A 595 -42.86 -4.06 -4.99
N PHE A 596 -43.97 -3.69 -4.34
CA PHE A 596 -44.35 -4.30 -3.06
C PHE A 596 -44.57 -5.81 -3.18
N ASP A 597 -45.36 -6.25 -4.16
CA ASP A 597 -45.66 -7.67 -4.39
C ASP A 597 -44.42 -8.46 -4.81
N LEU A 598 -43.55 -7.84 -5.61
CA LEU A 598 -42.28 -8.45 -6.01
C LEU A 598 -41.28 -8.55 -4.85
N LEU A 599 -41.18 -7.52 -4.00
CA LEU A 599 -40.38 -7.59 -2.78
C LEU A 599 -40.86 -8.72 -1.89
N LYS A 600 -42.18 -8.89 -1.70
CA LYS A 600 -42.70 -10.05 -0.97
C LYS A 600 -42.32 -11.38 -1.65
N LEU A 601 -42.50 -11.48 -2.96
CA LEU A 601 -42.20 -12.71 -3.71
C LEU A 601 -40.74 -13.15 -3.58
N TYR A 602 -39.79 -12.20 -3.55
CA TYR A 602 -38.37 -12.50 -3.42
C TYR A 602 -37.89 -12.59 -1.96
N CYS A 603 -38.29 -11.65 -1.11
CA CYS A 603 -37.77 -11.51 0.24
C CYS A 603 -38.51 -12.35 1.28
N ASP A 604 -39.80 -12.68 1.12
CA ASP A 604 -40.51 -13.52 2.10
C ASP A 604 -39.89 -14.93 2.22
N PRO A 605 -39.50 -15.61 1.12
CA PRO A 605 -38.72 -16.85 1.21
C PRO A 605 -37.40 -16.67 1.97
N LEU A 606 -36.71 -15.54 1.78
CA LEU A 606 -35.47 -15.23 2.51
C LEU A 606 -35.75 -15.00 4.00
N MET A 607 -36.82 -14.29 4.35
CA MET A 607 -37.26 -14.08 5.73
C MET A 607 -37.66 -15.39 6.41
N ALA A 608 -38.33 -16.30 5.68
CA ALA A 608 -38.67 -17.62 6.19
C ALA A 608 -37.41 -18.46 6.51
N ARG A 609 -36.41 -18.44 5.61
CA ARG A 609 -35.09 -19.07 5.83
C ARG A 609 -34.38 -18.44 7.03
N LEU A 610 -34.38 -17.11 7.13
CA LEU A 610 -33.78 -16.37 8.24
C LEU A 610 -34.39 -16.78 9.58
N MET A 611 -35.72 -16.85 9.67
CA MET A 611 -36.41 -17.29 10.88
C MET A 611 -36.10 -18.75 11.22
N ALA A 612 -36.01 -19.63 10.22
CA ALA A 612 -35.63 -21.02 10.45
C ALA A 612 -34.20 -21.14 11.02
N LEU A 613 -33.24 -20.41 10.43
CA LEU A 613 -31.87 -20.34 10.92
C LEU A 613 -31.80 -19.75 12.34
N ALA A 614 -32.50 -18.64 12.60
CA ALA A 614 -32.55 -18.02 13.91
C ALA A 614 -33.18 -18.92 14.98
N ASN A 615 -34.20 -19.71 14.66
CA ASN A 615 -34.79 -20.63 15.64
C ASN A 615 -33.90 -21.86 15.93
N GLN A 616 -32.97 -22.19 15.04
CA GLN A 616 -32.07 -23.35 15.16
C GLN A 616 -30.68 -22.98 15.68
N ALA A 617 -30.27 -21.72 15.57
CA ALA A 617 -28.93 -21.25 15.92
C ALA A 617 -28.69 -21.32 17.43
N SER A 618 -27.97 -22.36 17.87
CA SER A 618 -27.51 -22.55 19.25
C SER A 618 -26.03 -22.26 19.45
N ASP A 619 -25.22 -22.46 18.41
CA ASP A 619 -23.77 -22.29 18.39
C ASP A 619 -23.34 -21.06 17.58
N ASP A 620 -22.05 -20.74 17.58
CA ASP A 620 -21.54 -19.54 16.92
C ASP A 620 -21.56 -19.67 15.39
N GLU A 621 -21.38 -20.88 14.84
CA GLU A 621 -21.53 -21.14 13.40
C GLU A 621 -22.96 -20.89 12.92
N GLY A 622 -23.96 -21.40 13.65
CA GLY A 622 -25.36 -21.12 13.37
C GLY A 622 -25.69 -19.64 13.45
N LYS A 623 -25.17 -18.91 14.45
CA LYS A 623 -25.37 -17.46 14.57
C LYS A 623 -24.70 -16.68 13.44
N LEU A 624 -23.52 -17.08 12.97
CA LEU A 624 -22.88 -16.47 11.80
C LEU A 624 -23.73 -16.68 10.55
N ALA A 625 -24.30 -17.88 10.36
CA ALA A 625 -25.22 -18.13 9.25
C ALA A 625 -26.47 -17.22 9.30
N VAL A 626 -27.02 -16.93 10.49
CA VAL A 626 -28.08 -15.92 10.64
C VAL A 626 -27.60 -14.55 10.17
N ALA A 627 -26.42 -14.11 10.64
CA ALA A 627 -25.85 -12.81 10.31
C ALA A 627 -25.63 -12.65 8.80
N ASP A 628 -25.04 -13.64 8.16
CA ASP A 628 -24.77 -13.64 6.72
C ASP A 628 -26.06 -13.67 5.89
N HIS A 629 -27.08 -14.40 6.33
CA HIS A 629 -28.37 -14.44 5.62
C HIS A 629 -29.12 -13.09 5.66
N VAL A 630 -28.92 -12.26 6.71
CA VAL A 630 -29.44 -10.87 6.76
C VAL A 630 -28.86 -10.01 5.64
N GLN A 631 -27.64 -10.31 5.16
CA GLN A 631 -27.01 -9.55 4.07
C GLN A 631 -27.81 -9.66 2.76
N LEU A 632 -28.42 -10.82 2.47
CA LEU A 632 -29.21 -11.01 1.25
C LEU A 632 -30.43 -10.09 1.21
N ILE A 633 -31.13 -9.92 2.34
CA ILE A 633 -32.25 -8.97 2.48
C ILE A 633 -31.75 -7.54 2.37
N THR A 634 -30.56 -7.26 2.92
CA THR A 634 -29.93 -5.93 2.86
C THR A 634 -29.63 -5.51 1.42
N LEU A 635 -29.23 -6.43 0.54
CA LEU A 635 -28.99 -6.15 -0.88
C LEU A 635 -30.26 -5.66 -1.60
N PHE A 636 -31.41 -6.31 -1.36
CA PHE A 636 -32.69 -5.82 -1.91
C PHE A 636 -32.99 -4.39 -1.48
N ILE A 637 -32.78 -4.05 -0.20
CA ILE A 637 -33.00 -2.71 0.33
C ILE A 637 -32.05 -1.68 -0.31
N GLN A 638 -30.80 -2.05 -0.56
CA GLN A 638 -29.81 -1.17 -1.17
C GLN A 638 -30.09 -0.87 -2.64
N ILE A 639 -30.70 -1.82 -3.37
CA ILE A 639 -30.81 -1.78 -4.82
C ILE A 639 -32.22 -1.35 -5.26
N VAL A 640 -33.26 -1.87 -4.62
CA VAL A 640 -34.66 -1.60 -4.97
C VAL A 640 -35.11 -0.27 -4.36
N LYS A 641 -34.81 0.82 -5.08
CA LYS A 641 -35.12 2.20 -4.69
C LYS A 641 -36.18 2.80 -5.64
N PRO A 642 -37.47 2.46 -5.48
CA PRO A 642 -38.52 2.99 -6.34
C PRO A 642 -38.66 4.49 -6.12
N TYR A 643 -38.71 5.25 -7.22
CA TYR A 643 -39.11 6.65 -7.17
C TYR A 643 -40.62 6.72 -6.93
N VAL A 644 -41.01 7.49 -5.92
CA VAL A 644 -42.40 7.71 -5.51
C VAL A 644 -42.56 9.18 -5.20
N GLU A 645 -43.71 9.74 -5.59
CA GLU A 645 -44.06 11.14 -5.30
C GLU A 645 -44.19 11.37 -3.78
N PRO A 646 -43.89 12.58 -3.25
CA PRO A 646 -43.86 12.84 -1.81
C PRO A 646 -45.14 12.48 -1.04
N ASP A 647 -46.30 12.57 -1.68
CA ASP A 647 -47.61 12.31 -1.06
C ASP A 647 -48.05 10.83 -1.14
N GLN A 648 -47.24 9.97 -1.76
CA GLN A 648 -47.55 8.56 -1.94
C GLN A 648 -46.71 7.66 -1.03
N GLU A 649 -47.34 6.58 -0.54
CA GLU A 649 -46.64 5.60 0.27
C GLU A 649 -45.56 4.89 -0.56
N ASN A 650 -44.32 4.89 -0.08
CA ASN A 650 -43.24 4.17 -0.73
C ASN A 650 -43.42 2.65 -0.54
N PRO A 651 -43.57 1.85 -1.62
CA PRO A 651 -43.88 0.43 -1.54
C PRO A 651 -42.74 -0.38 -0.88
N ALA A 652 -41.49 0.08 -0.99
CA ALA A 652 -40.36 -0.56 -0.33
C ALA A 652 -40.34 -0.25 1.17
N VAL A 653 -40.70 0.98 1.58
CA VAL A 653 -40.88 1.32 3.01
C VAL A 653 -42.02 0.52 3.62
N ARG A 654 -43.14 0.35 2.90
CA ARG A 654 -44.25 -0.51 3.34
C ARG A 654 -43.78 -1.94 3.60
N TYR A 655 -42.93 -2.49 2.74
CA TYR A 655 -42.33 -3.80 2.99
C TYR A 655 -41.36 -3.79 4.19
N CYS A 656 -40.55 -2.74 4.34
CA CYS A 656 -39.70 -2.57 5.52
C CYS A 656 -40.49 -2.58 6.84
N GLN A 657 -41.71 -2.03 6.85
CA GLN A 657 -42.59 -2.07 8.02
C GLN A 657 -43.00 -3.50 8.40
N GLU A 658 -43.17 -4.41 7.44
CA GLU A 658 -43.51 -5.81 7.70
C GLU A 658 -42.33 -6.60 8.27
N ILE A 659 -41.10 -6.37 7.75
CA ILE A 659 -39.92 -7.14 8.17
C ILE A 659 -39.24 -6.57 9.42
N PHE A 660 -39.43 -5.29 9.74
CA PHE A 660 -38.77 -4.63 10.87
C PHE A 660 -39.04 -5.31 12.23
N PRO A 661 -40.28 -5.72 12.58
CA PRO A 661 -40.53 -6.46 13.82
C PRO A 661 -39.75 -7.78 13.92
N ILE A 662 -39.62 -8.50 12.81
CA ILE A 662 -38.89 -9.78 12.75
C ILE A 662 -37.40 -9.55 13.03
N LEU A 663 -36.78 -8.58 12.33
CA LEU A 663 -35.39 -8.21 12.55
C LEU A 663 -35.16 -7.71 13.98
N SER A 664 -36.10 -6.95 14.54
CA SER A 664 -36.05 -6.50 15.93
C SER A 664 -36.06 -7.66 16.93
N THR A 665 -36.91 -8.67 16.70
CA THR A 665 -36.95 -9.87 17.57
C THR A 665 -35.66 -10.67 17.50
N ILE A 666 -35.07 -10.82 16.32
CA ILE A 666 -33.76 -11.49 16.16
C ILE A 666 -32.67 -10.72 16.91
N LEU A 667 -32.62 -9.39 16.74
CA LEU A 667 -31.68 -8.53 17.46
C LEU A 667 -31.82 -8.66 18.98
N ASP A 668 -33.05 -8.60 19.50
CA ASP A 668 -33.32 -8.72 20.94
C ASP A 668 -32.86 -10.08 21.50
N THR A 669 -32.98 -11.14 20.70
CA THR A 669 -32.59 -12.52 21.05
C THR A 669 -31.07 -12.70 21.06
N TYR A 670 -30.38 -12.12 20.07
CA TYR A 670 -28.94 -12.29 19.85
C TYR A 670 -28.11 -11.04 20.20
N MET A 671 -28.61 -10.19 21.10
CA MET A 671 -27.99 -8.91 21.48
C MET A 671 -26.53 -9.01 21.96
N THR A 672 -26.09 -10.19 22.41
CA THR A 672 -24.72 -10.45 22.88
C THR A 672 -23.77 -10.94 21.77
N PHE A 673 -24.27 -11.18 20.56
CA PHE A 673 -23.47 -11.68 19.44
C PHE A 673 -23.28 -10.59 18.38
N THR A 674 -22.09 -9.95 18.43
CA THR A 674 -21.76 -8.75 17.63
C THR A 674 -22.05 -8.89 16.13
N PRO A 675 -21.71 -9.98 15.42
CA PRO A 675 -21.97 -10.06 13.98
C PRO A 675 -23.45 -9.92 13.58
N ILE A 676 -24.38 -10.43 14.40
CA ILE A 676 -25.82 -10.26 14.15
C ILE A 676 -26.22 -8.80 14.39
N CYS A 677 -25.76 -8.20 15.48
CA CYS A 677 -25.99 -6.79 15.78
C CYS A 677 -25.52 -5.89 14.64
N GLU A 678 -24.31 -6.13 14.11
CA GLU A 678 -23.74 -5.40 12.98
C GLU A 678 -24.57 -5.55 11.71
N ARG A 679 -24.93 -6.77 11.31
CA ARG A 679 -25.68 -7.02 10.07
C ARG A 679 -27.10 -6.44 10.13
N ILE A 680 -27.76 -6.48 11.29
CA ILE A 680 -29.07 -5.85 11.48
C ILE A 680 -28.95 -4.32 11.49
N CYS A 681 -27.97 -3.75 12.22
CA CYS A 681 -27.74 -2.30 12.21
C CYS A 681 -27.37 -1.80 10.81
N ARG A 682 -26.58 -2.58 10.05
CA ARG A 682 -26.28 -2.31 8.64
C ARG A 682 -27.54 -2.31 7.78
N ASN A 683 -28.41 -3.30 7.97
CA ASN A 683 -29.69 -3.37 7.27
C ASN A 683 -30.55 -2.12 7.53
N TRP A 684 -30.73 -1.74 8.80
CA TRP A 684 -31.48 -0.54 9.20
C TRP A 684 -30.83 0.75 8.70
N ARG A 685 -29.51 0.86 8.78
CA ARG A 685 -28.76 1.98 8.20
C ARG A 685 -29.03 2.10 6.70
N HIS A 686 -29.05 0.99 5.96
CA HIS A 686 -29.39 1.03 4.53
C HIS A 686 -30.86 1.30 4.27
N MET A 687 -31.79 0.93 5.14
CA MET A 687 -33.20 1.39 5.03
C MET A 687 -33.26 2.92 5.09
N VAL A 688 -32.58 3.53 6.06
CA VAL A 688 -32.54 5.00 6.21
C VAL A 688 -31.88 5.67 5.01
N ILE A 689 -30.71 5.20 4.58
CA ILE A 689 -29.98 5.81 3.46
C ILE A 689 -30.72 5.63 2.12
N SER A 690 -31.36 4.48 1.91
CA SER A 690 -31.97 4.15 0.60
C SER A 690 -33.30 4.85 0.40
N TYR A 691 -34.09 5.01 1.47
CA TYR A 691 -35.42 5.60 1.39
C TYR A 691 -35.50 7.02 1.98
N ARG A 692 -34.43 7.51 2.61
CA ARG A 692 -34.30 8.87 3.15
C ARG A 692 -35.51 9.22 4.04
N THR A 693 -36.10 10.41 3.87
CA THR A 693 -37.23 10.90 4.65
C THR A 693 -38.47 10.00 4.57
N ALA A 694 -38.63 9.18 3.53
CA ALA A 694 -39.76 8.25 3.43
C ALA A 694 -39.75 7.18 4.54
N ILE A 695 -38.62 6.92 5.20
CA ILE A 695 -38.53 5.99 6.33
C ILE A 695 -39.14 6.53 7.64
N ALA A 696 -39.60 7.79 7.65
CA ALA A 696 -40.16 8.45 8.83
C ALA A 696 -41.16 7.61 9.66
N PRO A 697 -42.08 6.80 9.08
CA PRO A 697 -42.99 5.97 9.86
C PRO A 697 -42.30 4.94 10.79
N LEU A 698 -41.10 4.47 10.42
CA LEU A 698 -40.32 3.50 11.21
C LEU A 698 -39.37 4.15 12.21
N LEU A 699 -39.11 5.45 12.05
CA LEU A 699 -38.09 6.18 12.81
C LEU A 699 -38.29 6.09 14.35
N PRO A 700 -39.51 6.26 14.92
CA PRO A 700 -39.68 6.22 16.38
C PRO A 700 -39.32 4.86 16.99
N VAL A 701 -39.73 3.77 16.33
CA VAL A 701 -39.46 2.41 16.82
C VAL A 701 -37.99 2.05 16.60
N MET A 702 -37.41 2.43 15.46
CA MET A 702 -36.00 2.23 15.15
C MET A 702 -35.09 2.96 16.15
N ALA A 703 -35.33 4.24 16.42
CA ALA A 703 -34.55 5.02 17.38
C ALA A 703 -34.62 4.41 18.80
N THR A 704 -35.81 3.97 19.23
CA THR A 704 -35.98 3.29 20.52
C THR A 704 -35.14 2.00 20.58
N LYS A 705 -35.16 1.20 19.51
CA LYS A 705 -34.38 -0.04 19.44
C LYS A 705 -32.88 0.22 19.43
N LEU A 706 -32.41 1.17 18.63
CA LEU A 706 -31.00 1.59 18.62
C LEU A 706 -30.54 2.05 20.00
N ALA A 707 -31.33 2.91 20.67
CA ALA A 707 -30.99 3.39 22.01
C ALA A 707 -30.90 2.27 23.04
N SER A 708 -31.89 1.39 23.07
CA SER A 708 -31.93 0.26 24.01
C SER A 708 -30.84 -0.78 23.71
N GLY A 709 -30.53 -1.00 22.43
CA GLY A 709 -29.51 -1.91 21.96
C GLY A 709 -28.12 -1.43 22.35
N PHE A 710 -27.80 -0.16 22.11
CA PHE A 710 -26.53 0.44 22.54
C PHE A 710 -26.35 0.38 24.04
N ALA A 711 -27.36 0.81 24.81
CA ALA A 711 -27.30 0.82 26.28
C ALA A 711 -27.07 -0.57 26.89
N ARG A 712 -27.56 -1.65 26.24
CA ARG A 712 -27.42 -3.03 26.73
C ARG A 712 -26.15 -3.74 26.25
N SER A 713 -25.81 -3.57 24.98
CA SER A 713 -24.74 -4.35 24.31
C SER A 713 -23.40 -3.62 24.26
N ARG A 714 -23.41 -2.28 24.35
CA ARG A 714 -22.25 -1.39 24.20
C ARG A 714 -21.49 -1.59 22.88
N GLN A 715 -22.18 -1.95 21.80
CA GLN A 715 -21.56 -2.16 20.49
C GLN A 715 -21.60 -0.88 19.63
N GLY A 716 -20.52 -0.58 18.90
CA GLY A 716 -20.41 0.62 18.06
C GLY A 716 -21.41 0.68 16.90
N CYS A 717 -21.83 -0.48 16.37
CA CYS A 717 -22.77 -0.57 15.24
C CYS A 717 -24.10 0.19 15.43
N PHE A 718 -24.56 0.35 16.67
CA PHE A 718 -25.76 1.13 16.99
C PHE A 718 -25.54 2.64 16.81
N LEU A 719 -24.35 3.14 17.19
CA LEU A 719 -23.94 4.53 16.95
C LEU A 719 -23.74 4.78 15.45
N TRP A 720 -23.15 3.81 14.76
CA TRP A 720 -23.01 3.87 13.30
C TRP A 720 -24.36 3.92 12.58
N ALA A 721 -25.36 3.13 12.98
CA ALA A 721 -26.71 3.25 12.41
C ALA A 721 -27.38 4.60 12.77
N THR A 722 -27.16 5.09 13.99
CA THR A 722 -27.64 6.40 14.46
C THR A 722 -27.11 7.55 13.61
N SER A 723 -25.86 7.47 13.15
CA SER A 723 -25.23 8.46 12.26
C SER A 723 -26.02 8.69 10.97
N ALA A 724 -26.59 7.64 10.38
CA ALA A 724 -27.40 7.79 9.16
C ALA A 724 -28.73 8.51 9.45
N ILE A 725 -29.35 8.26 10.60
CA ILE A 725 -30.57 8.97 11.01
C ILE A 725 -30.26 10.46 11.19
N LEU A 726 -29.17 10.78 11.90
CA LEU A 726 -28.75 12.15 12.15
C LEU A 726 -28.51 12.91 10.83
N ARG A 727 -27.90 12.25 9.84
CA ARG A 727 -27.61 12.85 8.53
C ARG A 727 -28.84 13.03 7.63
N GLU A 728 -29.71 12.02 7.52
CA GLU A 728 -30.82 12.07 6.57
C GLU A 728 -31.98 12.96 7.06
N PHE A 729 -32.02 13.30 8.35
CA PHE A 729 -33.04 14.15 8.97
C PHE A 729 -32.47 15.42 9.61
N SER A 730 -31.39 15.96 9.05
CA SER A 730 -30.76 17.22 9.48
C SER A 730 -31.61 18.46 9.18
N GLU A 731 -31.32 19.58 9.87
CA GLU A 731 -32.05 20.87 9.74
C GLU A 731 -32.13 21.41 8.30
N ASP A 732 -31.10 21.17 7.48
CA ASP A 732 -31.02 21.65 6.10
C ASP A 732 -31.79 20.79 5.08
N ARG A 733 -32.50 19.73 5.50
CA ARG A 733 -33.21 18.81 4.58
C ARG A 733 -34.64 19.28 4.30
N GLU A 734 -35.00 19.31 3.02
CA GLU A 734 -36.37 19.58 2.59
C GLU A 734 -37.34 18.52 3.16
N HIS A 735 -38.52 18.95 3.60
CA HIS A 735 -39.61 18.11 4.11
C HIS A 735 -39.37 17.39 5.45
N VAL A 736 -38.45 17.89 6.28
CA VAL A 736 -38.31 17.50 7.69
C VAL A 736 -38.87 18.64 8.56
N ASP A 737 -39.77 18.32 9.50
CA ASP A 737 -40.33 19.31 10.42
C ASP A 737 -39.42 19.52 11.65
N ASP A 738 -39.44 20.72 12.21
CA ASP A 738 -38.63 21.10 13.37
C ASP A 738 -38.80 20.12 14.54
N GLN A 739 -40.02 19.59 14.73
CA GLN A 739 -40.31 18.63 15.78
C GLN A 739 -39.53 17.31 15.62
N THR A 740 -39.43 16.77 14.40
CA THR A 740 -38.65 15.55 14.13
C THR A 740 -37.17 15.81 14.34
N THR A 741 -36.67 16.95 13.87
CA THR A 741 -35.29 17.38 14.08
C THR A 741 -34.93 17.48 15.57
N GLU A 742 -35.78 18.09 16.40
CA GLU A 742 -35.58 18.15 17.85
C GLU A 742 -35.58 16.76 18.50
N ALA A 743 -36.47 15.87 18.07
CA ALA A 743 -36.55 14.51 18.60
C ALA A 743 -35.28 13.70 18.26
N ILE A 744 -34.74 13.87 17.05
CA ILE A 744 -33.50 13.20 16.62
C ILE A 744 -32.30 13.73 17.38
N TYR A 745 -32.21 15.03 17.58
CA TYR A 745 -31.13 15.61 18.37
C TYR A 745 -31.19 15.13 19.83
N THR A 746 -32.38 15.08 20.44
CA THR A 746 -32.59 14.51 21.78
C THR A 746 -32.16 13.04 21.85
N PHE A 747 -32.44 12.27 20.79
CA PHE A 747 -31.99 10.88 20.67
C PHE A 747 -30.46 10.78 20.62
N PHE A 748 -29.80 11.64 19.83
CA PHE A 748 -28.34 11.74 19.80
C PHE A 748 -27.75 12.10 21.19
N GLU A 749 -28.29 13.11 21.89
CA GLU A 749 -27.80 13.48 23.22
C GLU A 749 -27.90 12.33 24.23
N ALA A 750 -28.96 11.53 24.15
CA ALA A 750 -29.11 10.33 24.97
C ALA A 750 -28.04 9.27 24.67
N GLN A 751 -27.68 9.06 23.39
CA GLN A 751 -26.59 8.16 23.00
C GLN A 751 -25.24 8.68 23.49
N SER A 752 -24.96 9.96 23.28
CA SER A 752 -23.72 10.63 23.72
C SER A 752 -23.55 10.57 25.23
N THR A 753 -24.62 10.78 25.99
CA THR A 753 -24.58 10.65 27.45
C THR A 753 -24.25 9.23 27.91
N ASN A 754 -24.81 8.21 27.25
CA ASN A 754 -24.49 6.82 27.56
C ASN A 754 -23.04 6.48 27.21
N MET A 755 -22.53 6.98 26.08
CA MET A 755 -21.14 6.75 25.67
C MET A 755 -20.15 7.40 26.64
N LEU A 756 -20.41 8.64 27.08
CA LEU A 756 -19.56 9.30 28.08
C LEU A 756 -19.51 8.54 29.41
N ARG A 757 -20.62 7.91 29.82
CA ARG A 757 -20.61 7.03 31.00
C ARG A 757 -19.72 5.81 30.78
N ILE A 758 -19.81 5.17 29.61
CA ILE A 758 -18.96 4.03 29.24
C ILE A 758 -17.48 4.42 29.26
N MET A 759 -17.11 5.57 28.67
CA MET A 759 -15.74 6.07 28.64
C MET A 759 -15.20 6.50 30.02
N ASN A 760 -16.08 6.77 30.98
CA ASN A 760 -15.70 7.06 32.36
C ASN A 760 -15.52 5.77 33.18
N ASP A 761 -16.33 4.75 32.89
CA ASP A 761 -16.31 3.47 33.60
C ASP A 761 -15.19 2.53 33.10
N LEU A 762 -14.75 2.68 31.85
CA LEU A 762 -13.78 1.80 31.18
C LEU A 762 -12.57 2.59 30.68
N LEU A 763 -11.42 1.91 30.58
CA LEU A 763 -10.25 2.51 29.93
C LEU A 763 -10.47 2.59 28.41
N PRO A 764 -9.96 3.63 27.71
CA PRO A 764 -10.13 3.75 26.27
C PRO A 764 -9.70 2.50 25.48
N GLN A 765 -8.68 1.80 25.98
CA GLN A 765 -8.13 0.57 25.37
C GLN A 765 -9.10 -0.62 25.39
N GLU A 766 -10.13 -0.59 26.23
CA GLU A 766 -11.10 -1.68 26.41
C GLU A 766 -12.27 -1.60 25.42
N THR A 767 -12.54 -0.43 24.83
CA THR A 767 -13.65 -0.22 23.86
C THR A 767 -13.26 0.67 22.68
N PRO A 768 -12.20 0.33 21.93
CA PRO A 768 -11.67 1.21 20.88
C PRO A 768 -12.58 1.33 19.66
N ASP A 769 -13.25 0.25 19.28
CA ASP A 769 -14.26 0.17 18.21
C ASP A 769 -15.46 1.08 18.47
N VAL A 770 -15.95 1.08 19.71
CA VAL A 770 -17.06 1.96 20.13
C VAL A 770 -16.63 3.43 20.13
N ILE A 771 -15.38 3.71 20.52
CA ILE A 771 -14.79 5.05 20.46
C ILE A 771 -14.73 5.52 18.99
N GLU A 772 -14.26 4.68 18.08
CA GLU A 772 -14.22 4.99 16.64
C GLU A 772 -15.60 5.40 16.11
N ASP A 773 -16.61 4.55 16.32
CA ASP A 773 -17.97 4.82 15.85
C ASP A 773 -18.60 6.05 16.52
N PHE A 774 -18.28 6.31 17.79
CA PHE A 774 -18.75 7.50 18.49
C PHE A 774 -18.15 8.78 17.93
N TYR A 775 -16.83 8.84 17.70
CA TYR A 775 -16.22 10.05 17.14
C TYR A 775 -16.58 10.25 15.67
N ARG A 776 -16.87 9.19 14.91
CA ARG A 776 -17.50 9.33 13.58
C ARG A 776 -18.91 9.91 13.66
N LEU A 777 -19.72 9.45 14.61
CA LEU A 777 -21.05 10.04 14.87
C LEU A 777 -20.93 11.52 15.27
N LEU A 778 -19.92 11.90 16.05
CA LEU A 778 -19.69 13.27 16.46
C LEU A 778 -19.24 14.18 15.31
N VAL A 779 -18.47 13.67 14.35
CA VAL A 779 -18.16 14.40 13.11
C VAL A 779 -19.44 14.70 12.33
N ASP A 780 -20.35 13.72 12.17
CA ASP A 780 -21.66 13.95 11.56
C ASP A 780 -22.48 14.97 12.38
N ALA A 781 -22.49 14.87 13.71
CA ALA A 781 -23.23 15.80 14.58
C ALA A 781 -22.70 17.23 14.49
N LEU A 782 -21.38 17.41 14.43
CA LEU A 782 -20.75 18.71 14.29
C LEU A 782 -21.04 19.32 12.92
N LEU A 783 -21.05 18.50 11.85
CA LEU A 783 -21.34 18.95 10.49
C LEU A 783 -22.81 19.36 10.29
N TYR A 784 -23.77 18.56 10.78
CA TYR A 784 -25.21 18.76 10.52
C TYR A 784 -25.96 19.50 11.63
N TYR A 785 -25.43 19.54 12.86
CA TYR A 785 -26.03 20.22 14.01
C TYR A 785 -25.01 21.09 14.79
N PRO A 786 -24.16 21.91 14.13
CA PRO A 786 -23.08 22.63 14.78
C PRO A 786 -23.55 23.53 15.91
N HIS A 787 -24.64 24.29 15.69
CA HIS A 787 -25.17 25.20 16.69
C HIS A 787 -25.68 24.46 17.93
N LYS A 788 -26.37 23.33 17.76
CA LYS A 788 -26.88 22.56 18.90
C LYS A 788 -25.76 21.86 19.67
N LEU A 789 -24.80 21.24 18.97
CA LEU A 789 -23.71 20.52 19.61
C LEU A 789 -22.79 21.46 20.39
N VAL A 790 -22.37 22.57 19.78
CA VAL A 790 -21.41 23.51 20.41
C VAL A 790 -21.99 24.19 21.65
N HIS A 791 -23.29 24.48 21.66
CA HIS A 791 -23.99 25.05 22.82
C HIS A 791 -24.48 23.99 23.83
N SER A 792 -24.30 22.70 23.56
CA SER A 792 -24.71 21.63 24.46
C SER A 792 -23.80 21.53 25.68
N GLN A 793 -24.36 21.15 26.83
CA GLN A 793 -23.62 20.86 28.05
C GLN A 793 -22.69 19.65 27.91
N LEU A 794 -22.90 18.81 26.88
CA LEU A 794 -22.08 17.65 26.59
C LEU A 794 -20.79 18.00 25.81
N PHE A 795 -20.70 19.20 25.22
CA PHE A 795 -19.59 19.56 24.33
C PHE A 795 -18.22 19.47 25.01
N THR A 796 -18.08 20.07 26.19
CA THR A 796 -16.84 20.05 26.96
C THR A 796 -16.45 18.64 27.42
N PRO A 797 -17.35 17.84 28.05
CA PRO A 797 -17.05 16.44 28.38
C PRO A 797 -16.63 15.58 27.17
N ILE A 798 -17.28 15.75 26.01
CA ILE A 798 -16.93 15.02 24.79
C ILE A 798 -15.50 15.36 24.35
N PHE A 799 -15.15 16.64 24.34
CA PHE A 799 -13.81 17.07 23.98
C PHE A 799 -12.74 16.49 24.93
N GLN A 800 -12.96 16.53 26.24
CA GLN A 800 -12.04 15.97 27.24
C GLN A 800 -11.89 14.44 27.10
N ALA A 801 -12.98 13.74 26.81
CA ALA A 801 -12.95 12.31 26.53
C ALA A 801 -12.12 12.03 25.25
N GLY A 802 -12.19 12.92 24.25
CA GLY A 802 -11.43 12.81 23.01
C GLY A 802 -9.94 12.99 23.23
N VAL A 803 -9.57 14.03 24.00
CA VAL A 803 -8.17 14.24 24.44
C VAL A 803 -7.63 13.00 25.16
N SER A 804 -8.43 12.39 26.05
CA SER A 804 -8.04 11.16 26.75
C SER A 804 -7.89 9.95 25.82
N ALA A 805 -8.74 9.85 24.79
CA ALA A 805 -8.70 8.78 23.80
C ALA A 805 -7.46 8.85 22.88
N LEU A 806 -6.75 9.99 22.83
CA LEU A 806 -5.45 10.08 22.12
C LEU A 806 -4.35 9.19 22.73
N ALA A 807 -4.57 8.61 23.91
CA ALA A 807 -3.66 7.60 24.47
C ALA A 807 -3.77 6.23 23.75
N LEU A 808 -4.69 6.05 22.81
CA LEU A 808 -4.85 4.83 22.02
C LEU A 808 -3.68 4.64 21.05
N GLU A 809 -3.31 3.36 20.85
CA GLU A 809 -2.25 2.94 19.92
C GLU A 809 -2.82 2.41 18.59
N GLN A 810 -4.13 2.19 18.54
CA GLN A 810 -4.83 1.63 17.38
C GLN A 810 -5.13 2.73 16.36
N ARG A 811 -4.89 2.43 15.07
CA ARG A 811 -4.96 3.40 13.97
C ARG A 811 -6.35 4.02 13.80
N ASP A 812 -7.38 3.21 13.55
CA ASP A 812 -8.69 3.72 13.11
C ASP A 812 -9.45 4.53 14.19
N PRO A 813 -9.50 4.10 15.47
CA PRO A 813 -10.08 4.90 16.55
C PRO A 813 -9.34 6.23 16.74
N LEU A 814 -8.02 6.22 16.66
CA LEU A 814 -7.20 7.42 16.84
C LEU A 814 -7.42 8.42 15.70
N ILE A 815 -7.52 7.94 14.45
CA ILE A 815 -7.86 8.80 13.30
C ILE A 815 -9.25 9.41 13.49
N ALA A 816 -10.25 8.64 13.92
CA ALA A 816 -11.60 9.16 14.16
C ALA A 816 -11.61 10.29 15.21
N VAL A 817 -10.90 10.10 16.32
CA VAL A 817 -10.74 11.11 17.37
C VAL A 817 -10.00 12.35 16.86
N LEU A 818 -8.89 12.17 16.14
CA LEU A 818 -8.11 13.28 15.58
C LEU A 818 -8.90 14.09 14.54
N HIS A 819 -9.68 13.43 13.69
CA HIS A 819 -10.58 14.10 12.74
C HIS A 819 -11.61 14.96 13.48
N TYR A 820 -12.30 14.41 14.49
CA TYR A 820 -13.21 15.19 15.33
C TYR A 820 -12.53 16.40 15.97
N ILE A 821 -11.34 16.23 16.57
CA ILE A 821 -10.60 17.33 17.20
C ILE A 821 -10.21 18.40 16.17
N ARG A 822 -9.75 17.99 14.98
CA ARG A 822 -9.43 18.92 13.89
C ARG A 822 -10.65 19.71 13.44
N ASP A 823 -11.80 19.05 13.32
CA ASP A 823 -13.04 19.72 12.94
C ASP A 823 -13.46 20.71 14.02
N VAL A 824 -13.43 20.33 15.31
CA VAL A 824 -13.66 21.24 16.44
C VAL A 824 -12.74 22.46 16.36
N ILE A 825 -11.44 22.27 16.14
CA ILE A 825 -10.49 23.40 15.97
C ILE A 825 -10.89 24.28 14.78
N GLY A 826 -11.33 23.68 13.66
CA GLY A 826 -11.85 24.38 12.49
C GLY A 826 -13.05 25.29 12.79
N TYR A 827 -13.97 24.84 13.65
CA TYR A 827 -15.10 25.66 14.14
C TYR A 827 -14.68 26.82 15.05
N GLY A 828 -13.43 26.87 15.51
CA GLY A 828 -12.87 28.05 16.19
C GLY A 828 -12.47 29.17 15.23
N GLY A 829 -12.27 28.87 13.95
CA GLY A 829 -11.82 29.81 12.91
C GLY A 829 -12.93 30.33 12.01
N GLU A 830 -12.56 31.07 10.95
CA GLU A 830 -13.52 31.65 10.00
C GLU A 830 -14.13 30.61 9.03
N ASN A 831 -13.40 29.51 8.76
CA ASN A 831 -13.73 28.52 7.72
C ASN A 831 -13.85 27.11 8.32
N PRO A 832 -14.99 26.78 8.97
CA PRO A 832 -15.24 25.45 9.52
C PRO A 832 -15.48 24.43 8.40
N PRO A 833 -15.30 23.14 8.70
CA PRO A 833 -15.77 22.07 7.82
C PRO A 833 -17.31 22.08 7.81
N SER A 834 -17.89 22.73 6.81
CA SER A 834 -19.35 22.87 6.65
C SER A 834 -19.81 22.32 5.30
N SER A 835 -21.02 21.75 5.26
CA SER A 835 -21.70 21.33 4.03
C SER A 835 -22.31 22.53 3.27
N THR A 836 -22.44 23.68 3.93
CA THR A 836 -22.96 24.93 3.37
C THR A 836 -21.85 26.00 3.33
N ASN A 837 -21.83 26.83 2.29
CA ASN A 837 -20.88 27.96 2.17
C ASN A 837 -21.21 29.14 3.12
N ALA A 838 -21.87 28.86 4.25
CA ALA A 838 -22.19 29.86 5.26
C ALA A 838 -20.96 30.23 6.08
N ALA A 839 -20.83 31.51 6.42
CA ALA A 839 -19.77 31.97 7.32
C ALA A 839 -19.99 31.41 8.73
N ASN A 840 -18.90 31.06 9.42
CA ASN A 840 -18.97 30.55 10.78
C ASN A 840 -19.54 31.61 11.74
N PRO A 841 -20.63 31.33 12.47
CA PRO A 841 -21.19 32.28 13.42
C PRO A 841 -20.17 32.72 14.49
N PRO A 842 -20.02 34.03 14.79
CA PRO A 842 -19.05 34.51 15.78
C PRO A 842 -19.25 33.97 17.20
N ASP A 843 -20.49 33.61 17.55
CA ASP A 843 -20.82 32.98 18.83
C ASP A 843 -20.24 31.56 18.92
N ILE A 844 -20.36 30.75 17.85
CA ILE A 844 -19.78 29.41 17.77
C ILE A 844 -18.24 29.49 17.88
N GLN A 845 -17.62 30.42 17.14
CA GLN A 845 -16.17 30.66 17.22
C GLN A 845 -15.73 30.97 18.65
N SER A 846 -16.46 31.84 19.34
CA SER A 846 -16.14 32.24 20.72
C SER A 846 -16.23 31.07 21.70
N VAL A 847 -17.27 30.23 21.61
CA VAL A 847 -17.44 29.06 22.50
C VAL A 847 -16.32 28.04 22.28
N VAL A 848 -15.98 27.75 21.01
CA VAL A 848 -14.90 26.82 20.68
C VAL A 848 -13.53 27.36 21.10
N GLN A 849 -13.25 28.64 20.87
CA GLN A 849 -12.00 29.28 21.31
C GLN A 849 -11.86 29.24 22.85
N GLN A 850 -12.94 29.43 23.60
CA GLN A 850 -12.94 29.30 25.06
C GLN A 850 -12.67 27.87 25.52
N LEU A 851 -13.25 26.87 24.84
CA LEU A 851 -12.97 25.46 25.11
C LEU A 851 -11.49 25.12 24.87
N ILE A 852 -10.93 25.56 23.74
CA ILE A 852 -9.53 25.33 23.38
C ILE A 852 -8.59 26.07 24.33
N LEU A 853 -8.93 27.29 24.78
CA LEU A 853 -8.16 27.98 25.81
C LEU A 853 -8.12 27.21 27.13
N ALA A 854 -9.22 26.58 27.52
CA ALA A 854 -9.33 25.84 28.78
C ALA A 854 -8.60 24.49 28.76
N HIS A 855 -8.56 23.80 27.61
CA HIS A 855 -8.08 22.42 27.49
C HIS A 855 -6.95 22.22 26.48
N GLY A 856 -6.45 23.29 25.86
CA GLY A 856 -5.43 23.23 24.82
C GLY A 856 -4.08 22.73 25.31
N GLU A 857 -3.73 22.99 26.58
CA GLU A 857 -2.49 22.46 27.19
C GLU A 857 -2.50 20.94 27.24
N ASP A 858 -3.60 20.33 27.69
CA ASP A 858 -3.76 18.87 27.75
C ASP A 858 -3.78 18.26 26.35
N LEU A 859 -4.45 18.91 25.38
CA LEU A 859 -4.48 18.46 24.00
C LEU A 859 -3.08 18.45 23.38
N VAL A 860 -2.31 19.53 23.52
CA VAL A 860 -0.93 19.62 23.01
C VAL A 860 -0.05 18.56 23.67
N LYS A 861 -0.19 18.35 24.98
CA LYS A 861 0.53 17.31 25.73
C LYS A 861 0.27 15.93 25.13
N GLN A 862 -1.00 15.56 24.92
CA GLN A 862 -1.37 14.24 24.40
C GLN A 862 -0.95 14.05 22.94
N ILE A 863 -1.12 15.05 22.07
CA ILE A 863 -0.67 14.93 20.67
C ILE A 863 0.85 14.78 20.58
N LEU A 864 1.61 15.60 21.32
CA LEU A 864 3.08 15.50 21.30
C LEU A 864 3.54 14.17 21.91
N ALA A 865 2.96 13.73 23.02
CA ALA A 865 3.24 12.41 23.59
C ALA A 865 2.96 11.29 22.58
N GLY A 866 1.82 11.38 21.91
CA GLY A 866 1.42 10.51 20.81
C GLY A 866 2.48 10.43 19.72
N MET A 867 2.78 11.56 19.08
CA MET A 867 3.76 11.65 18.01
C MET A 867 5.17 11.25 18.42
N MET A 868 5.57 11.43 19.68
CA MET A 868 6.90 11.01 20.14
C MET A 868 6.98 9.52 20.47
N ILE A 869 5.89 8.91 20.93
CA ILE A 869 5.93 7.63 21.66
C ILE A 869 4.96 6.58 21.11
N THR A 870 3.68 6.90 20.93
CA THR A 870 2.62 5.88 20.76
C THR A 870 1.93 5.87 19.41
N PHE A 871 1.85 7.00 18.69
CA PHE A 871 1.11 7.10 17.44
C PHE A 871 1.71 6.19 16.34
N PRO A 872 0.85 5.45 15.59
CA PRO A 872 1.23 4.85 14.32
C PRO A 872 1.65 5.93 13.30
N ASP A 873 2.51 5.57 12.36
CA ASP A 873 3.08 6.50 11.37
C ASP A 873 1.99 7.20 10.53
N ASP A 874 0.90 6.49 10.23
CA ASP A 874 -0.24 7.02 9.48
C ASP A 874 -0.96 8.17 10.20
N CYS A 875 -0.97 8.16 11.54
CA CYS A 875 -1.66 9.17 12.36
C CYS A 875 -0.83 10.45 12.56
N PHE A 876 0.44 10.48 12.13
CA PHE A 876 1.30 11.67 12.27
C PHE A 876 0.78 12.84 11.45
N SER A 877 0.22 12.56 10.27
CA SER A 877 -0.31 13.59 9.40
C SER A 877 -1.47 14.33 10.07
N ASP A 878 -2.36 13.60 10.75
CA ASP A 878 -3.50 14.14 11.49
C ASP A 878 -3.12 14.80 12.80
N GLY A 879 -2.24 14.18 13.60
CA GLY A 879 -1.73 14.77 14.84
C GLY A 879 -1.01 16.10 14.58
N SER A 880 -0.14 16.14 13.56
CA SER A 880 0.52 17.38 13.14
C SER A 880 -0.45 18.39 12.50
N GLY A 881 -1.54 17.92 11.87
CA GLY A 881 -2.62 18.77 11.37
C GLY A 881 -3.40 19.45 12.49
N ALA A 882 -3.70 18.73 13.58
CA ALA A 882 -4.35 19.30 14.75
C ALA A 882 -3.47 20.37 15.43
N LEU A 883 -2.17 20.11 15.62
CA LEU A 883 -1.22 21.11 16.13
C LEU A 883 -1.13 22.35 15.22
N LEU A 884 -1.12 22.16 13.90
CA LEU A 884 -1.13 23.27 12.95
C LEU A 884 -2.39 24.13 13.11
N GLY A 885 -3.56 23.50 13.21
CA GLY A 885 -4.82 24.21 13.45
C GLY A 885 -4.80 25.02 14.75
N LEU A 886 -4.20 24.50 15.82
CA LEU A 886 -4.01 25.25 17.08
C LEU A 886 -3.07 26.46 16.90
N PHE A 887 -1.99 26.33 16.13
CA PHE A 887 -1.11 27.47 15.83
C PHE A 887 -1.77 28.52 14.93
N GLU A 888 -2.64 28.10 14.00
CA GLU A 888 -3.41 29.02 13.17
C GLU A 888 -4.47 29.78 13.98
N LEU A 889 -5.09 29.12 14.97
CA LEU A 889 -6.12 29.71 15.81
C LEU A 889 -5.56 30.55 16.97
N MET A 890 -4.58 30.02 17.71
CA MET A 890 -4.06 30.58 18.96
C MET A 890 -2.52 30.44 19.05
N PRO A 891 -1.74 31.17 18.22
CA PRO A 891 -0.30 30.94 18.06
C PRO A 891 0.50 31.10 19.37
N GLU A 892 0.26 32.17 20.13
CA GLU A 892 1.00 32.46 21.37
C GLU A 892 0.70 31.47 22.51
N ALA A 893 -0.57 31.11 22.67
CA ALA A 893 -1.00 30.12 23.66
C ALA A 893 -0.43 28.73 23.31
N THR A 894 -0.54 28.33 22.06
CA THR A 894 -0.02 27.04 21.56
C THR A 894 1.50 26.95 21.72
N ALA A 895 2.24 28.01 21.39
CA ALA A 895 3.69 28.04 21.61
C ALA A 895 4.06 27.85 23.09
N THR A 896 3.28 28.44 24.00
CA THR A 896 3.48 28.29 25.45
C THR A 896 3.20 26.86 25.92
N TRP A 897 2.14 26.23 25.43
CA TRP A 897 1.82 24.83 25.76
C TRP A 897 2.86 23.84 25.24
N VAL A 898 3.40 24.08 24.04
CA VAL A 898 4.50 23.28 23.48
C VAL A 898 5.77 23.40 24.33
N ASP A 899 6.17 24.62 24.71
CA ASP A 899 7.36 24.85 25.56
C ASP A 899 7.26 24.08 26.89
N LYS A 900 6.11 24.18 27.58
CA LYS A 900 5.85 23.42 28.81
C LYS A 900 5.95 21.92 28.57
N THR A 901 5.31 21.41 27.53
CA THR A 901 5.27 19.97 27.23
C THR A 901 6.66 19.40 26.95
N VAL A 902 7.46 20.10 26.14
CA VAL A 902 8.82 19.65 25.79
C VAL A 902 9.74 19.67 27.02
N ARG A 903 9.56 20.65 27.93
CA ARG A 903 10.31 20.72 29.20
C ARG A 903 9.89 19.65 30.23
N MET A 904 8.75 18.99 30.04
CA MET A 904 8.32 17.85 30.86
C MET A 904 8.97 16.52 30.44
N LEU A 905 9.74 16.48 29.35
CA LEU A 905 10.45 15.28 28.92
C LEU A 905 11.48 14.83 29.97
N PRO A 906 11.78 13.52 30.07
CA PRO A 906 12.69 13.01 31.09
C PRO A 906 14.08 13.66 31.00
N ALA A 907 14.65 13.99 32.16
CA ALA A 907 15.97 14.63 32.24
C ALA A 907 17.04 13.79 31.51
N GLY A 908 17.77 14.43 30.58
CA GLY A 908 18.81 13.79 29.77
C GLY A 908 18.34 13.24 28.40
N THR A 909 17.05 13.35 28.07
CA THR A 909 16.53 12.97 26.73
C THR A 909 16.66 14.10 25.70
N VAL A 910 16.40 15.34 26.11
CA VAL A 910 16.59 16.55 25.30
C VAL A 910 17.30 17.58 26.16
N SER A 911 18.34 18.22 25.62
CA SER A 911 19.08 19.26 26.33
C SER A 911 18.34 20.60 26.30
N GLU A 912 18.53 21.43 27.34
CA GLU A 912 17.95 22.78 27.40
C GLU A 912 18.28 23.62 26.15
N ALA A 913 19.49 23.50 25.61
CA ALA A 913 19.89 24.20 24.39
C ALA A 913 19.13 23.74 23.13
N GLU A 914 18.74 22.47 23.05
CA GLU A 914 17.91 21.95 21.95
C GLU A 914 16.47 22.45 22.07
N ILE A 915 15.92 22.50 23.29
CA ILE A 915 14.58 23.05 23.56
C ILE A 915 14.55 24.53 23.20
N ASP A 916 15.53 25.31 23.67
CA ASP A 916 15.60 26.75 23.38
C ASP A 916 15.75 27.02 21.88
N ARG A 917 16.49 26.17 21.15
CA ARG A 917 16.62 26.26 19.69
C ARG A 917 15.29 25.97 18.98
N LEU A 918 14.56 24.94 19.41
CA LEU A 918 13.23 24.62 18.88
C LEU A 918 12.28 25.80 19.09
N MET A 919 12.22 26.33 20.31
CA MET A 919 11.32 27.44 20.66
C MET A 919 11.69 28.74 19.96
N ALA A 920 12.98 29.04 19.79
CA ALA A 920 13.43 30.18 18.98
C ALA A 920 13.02 30.03 17.51
N GLY A 921 13.15 28.82 16.96
CA GLY A 921 12.68 28.48 15.61
C GLY A 921 11.17 28.71 15.44
N ILE A 922 10.36 28.21 16.38
CA ILE A 922 8.90 28.39 16.37
C ILE A 922 8.55 29.88 16.40
N ARG A 923 9.10 30.65 17.36
CA ARG A 923 8.84 32.09 17.48
C ARG A 923 9.23 32.87 16.22
N SER A 924 10.38 32.56 15.62
CA SER A 924 10.82 33.20 14.37
C SER A 924 9.84 32.93 13.23
N ARG A 925 9.32 31.71 13.12
CA ARG A 925 8.37 31.35 12.05
C ARG A 925 6.98 31.95 12.27
N LEU A 926 6.52 32.09 13.52
CA LEU A 926 5.23 32.74 13.80
C LEU A 926 5.20 34.21 13.33
N VAL A 927 6.33 34.91 13.33
CA VAL A 927 6.44 36.30 12.84
C VAL A 927 6.28 36.38 11.30
N GLU A 928 6.57 35.31 10.55
CA GLU A 928 6.44 35.26 9.08
C GLU A 928 4.97 35.14 8.61
N GLY A 929 3.99 35.10 9.52
CA GLY A 929 2.57 34.99 9.19
C GLY A 929 2.14 33.58 8.77
N ARG A 930 1.08 33.46 7.95
CA ARG A 930 0.45 32.17 7.61
C ARG A 930 1.41 31.14 6.97
N GLU A 931 2.32 31.59 6.09
CA GLU A 931 3.33 30.70 5.51
C GLU A 931 4.35 30.22 6.54
N GLY A 932 4.67 31.05 7.53
CA GLY A 932 5.52 30.72 8.66
C GLY A 932 4.91 29.66 9.57
N VAL A 933 3.61 29.75 9.85
CA VAL A 933 2.88 28.75 10.66
C VAL A 933 2.96 27.34 10.05
N ARG A 934 2.92 27.22 8.72
CA ARG A 934 3.14 25.92 8.04
C ARG A 934 4.55 25.36 8.26
N LYS A 935 5.57 26.22 8.36
CA LYS A 935 6.96 25.81 8.67
C LYS A 935 7.14 25.42 10.14
N VAL A 936 6.25 25.83 11.05
CA VAL A 936 6.25 25.34 12.45
C VAL A 936 5.93 23.84 12.48
N ARG A 937 5.02 23.38 11.61
CA ARG A 937 4.66 21.96 11.50
C ARG A 937 5.87 21.09 11.18
N SER A 938 6.72 21.49 10.22
CA SER A 938 7.92 20.72 9.86
C SER A 938 8.91 20.66 11.03
N LEU A 939 9.12 21.77 11.74
CA LEU A 939 10.00 21.80 12.91
C LEU A 939 9.56 20.81 14.01
N LEU A 940 8.25 20.74 14.27
CA LEU A 940 7.69 19.81 15.26
C LEU A 940 7.74 18.35 14.79
N GLN A 941 7.50 18.10 13.51
CA GLN A 941 7.67 16.76 12.93
C GLN A 941 9.13 16.30 13.00
N ASP A 942 10.09 17.16 12.67
CA ASP A 942 11.51 16.85 12.76
C ASP A 942 11.92 16.54 14.20
N PHE A 943 11.48 17.36 15.15
CA PHE A 943 11.73 17.14 16.58
C PHE A 943 11.15 15.81 17.08
N THR A 944 9.86 15.56 16.83
CA THR A 944 9.18 14.34 17.30
C THR A 944 9.76 13.08 16.66
N ASN A 945 10.10 13.12 15.37
CA ASN A 945 10.77 12.02 14.66
C ASN A 945 12.18 11.76 15.18
N SER A 946 12.96 12.82 15.43
CA SER A 946 14.30 12.69 16.02
C SER A 946 14.24 12.04 17.40
N TYR A 947 13.31 12.50 18.25
CA TYR A 947 13.09 11.91 19.58
C TYR A 947 12.72 10.43 19.50
N ARG A 948 11.75 10.08 18.66
CA ARG A 948 11.29 8.70 18.48
C ARG A 948 12.41 7.78 18.01
N ARG A 949 13.24 8.22 17.06
CA ARG A 949 14.40 7.45 16.57
C ARG A 949 15.45 7.22 17.65
N ARG A 950 15.69 8.22 18.50
CA ARG A 950 16.76 8.16 19.49
C ARG A 950 16.41 7.27 20.68
N TYR A 951 15.16 7.30 21.13
CA TYR A 951 14.74 6.72 22.40
C TYR A 951 13.66 5.63 22.32
N VAL A 952 12.82 5.64 21.29
CA VAL A 952 11.67 4.72 21.16
C VAL A 952 11.92 3.60 20.16
N ALA A 953 12.64 3.88 19.06
CA ALA A 953 12.97 2.88 18.06
C ALA A 953 13.96 1.82 18.62
N PRO A 954 13.76 0.53 18.32
CA PRO A 954 14.73 -0.51 18.66
C PRO A 954 16.06 -0.24 17.95
N ARG A 955 17.18 -0.51 18.63
CA ARG A 955 18.52 -0.40 18.04
C ARG A 955 18.80 -1.65 17.21
N ASP A 956 19.55 -1.48 16.12
CA ASP A 956 19.90 -2.56 15.20
C ASP A 956 20.70 -3.68 15.89
N GLY A 957 20.53 -4.92 15.43
CA GLY A 957 21.32 -6.08 15.88
C GLY A 957 20.67 -6.93 16.98
N LEU A 958 19.51 -6.53 17.51
CA LEU A 958 18.69 -7.35 18.40
C LEU A 958 17.38 -7.68 17.67
N GLY A 959 17.02 -8.96 17.54
CA GLY A 959 15.76 -9.37 16.91
C GLY A 959 14.53 -8.71 17.56
N ARG A 960 13.39 -8.67 16.84
CA ARG A 960 12.17 -7.98 17.28
C ARG A 960 11.62 -8.59 18.60
N LEU A 961 11.82 -7.89 19.70
CA LEU A 961 11.05 -7.99 20.95
C LEU A 961 10.72 -6.56 21.37
N GLU A 962 9.45 -6.28 21.63
CA GLU A 962 8.96 -4.92 21.88
C GLU A 962 9.42 -4.38 23.24
N PRO A 963 10.04 -3.19 23.31
CA PRO A 963 10.39 -2.55 24.57
C PRO A 963 9.18 -1.84 25.22
N GLU A 964 9.10 -1.85 26.55
CA GLU A 964 8.15 -1.03 27.32
C GLU A 964 8.45 0.47 27.13
N ARG A 965 7.45 1.24 26.70
CA ARG A 965 7.58 2.68 26.38
C ARG A 965 7.22 3.56 27.57
N PHE A 966 7.91 4.70 27.70
CA PHE A 966 7.67 5.71 28.73
C PHE A 966 6.27 6.34 28.62
N ARG A 967 5.61 6.60 29.75
CA ARG A 967 4.34 7.34 29.85
C ARG A 967 4.55 8.59 30.72
N PHE A 968 4.03 9.73 30.29
CA PHE A 968 3.97 10.91 31.15
C PHE A 968 3.13 10.56 32.39
N SER A 969 3.63 10.89 33.59
CA SER A 969 2.81 10.81 34.80
C SER A 969 1.64 11.77 34.65
N SER A 970 0.43 11.24 34.85
CA SER A 970 -0.85 11.96 34.85
C SER A 970 -0.79 13.19 35.75
#